data_AF-A0AAJ6CIT7-F1
#
_entry.id   AF-A0AAJ6CIT7-F1
#
_cell.length_a   1.000
_cell.length_b   1.000
_cell.length_c   1.000
_cell.angle_alpha   90.00
_cell.angle_beta   90.00
_cell.angle_gamma   90.00
#
_symmetry.space_group_name_H-M   'P 1'
#
loop_
_entity.id
_entity.type
_entity.pdbx_description
1 polymer ?
#
loop_
_entity_poly.entity_id
_entity_poly.type
_entity_poly.pdbx_seq_one_letter_code
_entity_poly.pdbx_strand_id
1 'polypeptide(L)'
;MARNLMVGLKPGRYAQSNESSPNDSDYSNDSDRVSSDFNDSKHAEQYSELSRDHLFQDEKLVDHWTSIYEQVEYEGRNRFDPNFVWTKREEADIVRKLDFRVMLLVWLMFLSLDLIRQNLNRALASKSEVSTGNIFVDLNITQNDVNHGLICTYVAFLAMELPSGLISKRVGPEVWIPAQIIGWSIISAAQSAIKNKTGFFLTRVLLGMCQGGFVPDMGLYLTYFYTSEELNTRMSWFYTVLGASQIVGSFLSAGFMSLNGWHGVAGWRYLFAFDAVISGLIGIAAFLLMPGAITHTTTPIIRKPWLNEREQSILVNRLLRDDPSKGDMNNRQSVSWSGIWNCIKDYDAYPVYFMGLTIMIPDQPPKTYLSFILSQLGFSTLLSNLLTIPSMAFFIINAIWMTRLVNRTRERSATAMITNVWMLPCLVALVTIPPTLNSDYWNWVRYGLNSLVAAYPYPLPFMREGTEEESVAPKRVRGKNKVGGDLNALLELHSLHAQGIGPNGELLQEPATGAVTEAASLVRLSAVKPTDVEWNPTQSVLCTSSLGDVSIYPLNLSDTSPLSLYMESEQISLPAYAAQSLPNPRSTIRPIYLLDAAGHIYDLAWAHHRSWLAIAVSDERHPTSTFDEAVRGGAIQIWSLQDRNKPELLMVLRSLAGTPCRLAWNAHGILAATYCDGSLSMIDVPHTDTPCEVDTTNSKCWRFENVHAYSLSWAGDRLAVGCTNGHILVLNTETCETLIQAPVHDSLVSALSWQLLPPVDIEGKIQIKAQPTTILSVGLDGTEMVSETSAMFAPFRLAHTREPRYAAAWASYGGLWVLDLGDNHFGSVSLRTHDLGQHHTLGFHHGRIRSIGTSRFHPFVATGAADGTVKLTNLLTAGKRKAEDGSRVMHKLFRLQYNQPTNSYTILDSFLPEGVWPQSASRSVPPSWDTWDPSIAVESVAFSPEPRNALMLASGMGVGLVRIESLS
;
A
#
# COMPACT_ATOMS: atom_id res chain seq x y z
N MET A 1 -5.44 46.48 -19.23
CA MET A 1 -4.40 45.62 -18.60
C MET A 1 -3.95 44.57 -19.62
N ALA A 2 -3.50 45.02 -20.80
CA ALA A 2 -3.31 44.22 -22.02
C ALA A 2 -2.07 44.70 -22.82
N ARG A 3 -0.99 45.10 -22.12
CA ARG A 3 0.17 45.71 -22.78
C ARG A 3 1.55 45.27 -22.29
N ASN A 4 1.64 44.29 -21.39
CA ASN A 4 2.92 43.81 -20.83
C ASN A 4 3.28 42.35 -21.17
N LEU A 5 2.67 41.76 -22.21
CA LEU A 5 2.93 40.36 -22.62
C LEU A 5 3.59 40.21 -24.00
N MET A 6 4.16 41.28 -24.57
CA MET A 6 4.91 41.21 -25.83
C MET A 6 6.09 42.20 -25.84
N VAL A 7 7.26 41.79 -25.36
CA VAL A 7 8.57 42.28 -25.84
C VAL A 7 9.60 41.18 -25.63
N GLY A 8 10.20 40.68 -26.73
CA GLY A 8 11.28 39.69 -26.64
C GLY A 8 11.58 38.87 -27.90
N LEU A 9 11.09 39.25 -29.09
CA LEU A 9 11.57 38.69 -30.36
C LEU A 9 12.60 39.64 -30.97
N LYS A 10 13.82 39.15 -31.19
CA LYS A 10 14.68 39.60 -32.29
C LYS A 10 15.31 38.40 -33.01
N PRO A 11 15.47 38.47 -34.34
CA PRO A 11 15.87 37.36 -35.20
C PRO A 11 17.40 37.33 -35.39
N GLY A 12 17.99 36.14 -35.57
CA GLY A 12 19.43 35.98 -35.74
C GLY A 12 19.85 34.76 -36.55
N ARG A 13 20.03 35.00 -37.86
CA ARG A 13 20.96 34.35 -38.81
C ARG A 13 20.83 32.84 -39.10
N TYR A 14 20.32 32.60 -40.30
CA TYR A 14 20.76 31.51 -41.19
C TYR A 14 22.30 31.44 -41.26
N ALA A 15 22.83 30.23 -41.12
CA ALA A 15 24.07 29.81 -41.76
C ALA A 15 23.71 28.72 -42.78
N GLN A 16 23.94 29.03 -44.06
CA GLN A 16 23.92 28.07 -45.15
C GLN A 16 25.08 27.08 -44.97
N SER A 17 24.85 25.78 -45.18
CA SER A 17 25.73 25.00 -46.05
C SER A 17 25.06 23.70 -46.51
N ASN A 18 25.04 23.58 -47.83
CA ASN A 18 25.11 22.41 -48.70
C ASN A 18 23.94 21.43 -48.80
N GLU A 19 23.29 21.54 -49.96
CA GLU A 19 22.66 20.45 -50.69
C GLU A 19 23.64 19.29 -50.91
N SER A 20 23.23 18.09 -50.51
CA SER A 20 23.56 16.85 -51.20
C SER A 20 22.36 15.89 -51.05
N SER A 21 21.98 15.26 -52.16
CA SER A 21 20.93 14.25 -52.32
C SER A 21 21.01 13.08 -51.32
N PRO A 22 19.90 12.37 -51.04
CA PRO A 22 19.78 11.45 -49.92
C PRO A 22 20.49 10.12 -50.24
N ASN A 23 21.44 9.73 -49.37
CA ASN A 23 21.88 8.35 -49.27
C ASN A 23 21.18 7.71 -48.08
N ASP A 24 20.31 6.75 -48.37
CA ASP A 24 19.71 5.82 -47.40
C ASP A 24 20.80 4.89 -46.85
N SER A 25 21.59 5.32 -45.85
CA SER A 25 22.47 4.39 -45.12
C SER A 25 23.01 4.83 -43.76
N ASP A 26 22.68 6.01 -43.22
CA ASP A 26 23.42 6.57 -42.05
C ASP A 26 22.68 6.62 -40.71
N TYR A 27 21.52 5.96 -40.57
CA TYR A 27 20.77 5.96 -39.29
C TYR A 27 21.36 5.05 -38.19
N SER A 28 22.38 4.24 -38.48
CA SER A 28 22.96 3.30 -37.50
C SER A 28 24.15 3.84 -36.71
N ASN A 29 24.68 5.03 -37.03
CA ASN A 29 25.91 5.55 -36.39
C ASN A 29 25.68 6.62 -35.30
N ASP A 30 24.45 7.12 -35.11
CA ASP A 30 24.14 8.12 -34.07
C ASP A 30 23.84 7.49 -32.70
N SER A 31 23.43 6.22 -32.62
CA SER A 31 23.19 5.52 -31.34
C SER A 31 24.48 5.33 -30.53
N ASP A 32 25.60 5.08 -31.21
CA ASP A 32 26.90 4.83 -30.59
C ASP A 32 27.62 6.11 -30.14
N ARG A 33 27.26 7.26 -30.71
CA ARG A 33 27.73 8.58 -30.22
C ARG A 33 26.96 9.06 -28.99
N VAL A 34 25.66 8.76 -28.92
CA VAL A 34 24.79 9.21 -27.84
C VAL A 34 25.04 8.44 -26.53
N SER A 35 25.41 7.15 -26.61
CA SER A 35 25.78 6.35 -25.43
C SER A 35 27.04 6.88 -24.72
N SER A 36 27.99 7.49 -25.45
CA SER A 36 29.15 8.17 -24.86
C SER A 36 28.82 9.53 -24.22
N ASP A 37 27.77 10.22 -24.69
CA ASP A 37 27.37 11.55 -24.18
C ASP A 37 26.54 11.47 -22.89
N PHE A 38 25.90 10.34 -22.58
CA PHE A 38 25.14 10.15 -21.32
C PHE A 38 26.02 10.06 -20.07
N ASN A 39 27.31 9.75 -20.22
CA ASN A 39 28.27 9.72 -19.12
C ASN A 39 28.76 11.12 -18.70
N ASP A 40 28.44 12.17 -19.47
CA ASP A 40 28.80 13.55 -19.15
C ASP A 40 27.59 14.29 -18.54
N SER A 41 27.62 14.51 -17.22
CA SER A 41 26.51 15.05 -16.41
C SER A 41 25.85 16.33 -16.96
N LYS A 42 26.62 17.18 -17.65
CA LYS A 42 26.12 18.43 -18.25
C LYS A 42 25.32 18.23 -19.54
N HIS A 43 25.64 17.21 -20.33
CA HIS A 43 24.91 16.88 -21.56
C HIS A 43 23.66 16.04 -21.28
N ALA A 44 23.70 15.19 -20.24
CA ALA A 44 22.55 14.41 -19.79
C ALA A 44 21.34 15.28 -19.41
N GLU A 45 21.53 16.43 -18.73
CA GLU A 45 20.44 17.34 -18.32
C GLU A 45 19.59 17.88 -19.48
N GLN A 46 20.14 17.91 -20.69
CA GLN A 46 19.47 18.42 -21.89
C GLN A 46 18.37 17.46 -22.40
N TYR A 47 18.45 16.17 -22.08
CA TYR A 47 17.52 15.13 -22.51
C TYR A 47 16.31 14.97 -21.59
N SER A 48 15.15 14.56 -22.12
CA SER A 48 13.97 14.30 -21.29
C SER A 48 14.20 13.17 -20.29
N GLU A 49 13.48 13.17 -19.17
CA GLU A 49 13.54 12.11 -18.15
C GLU A 49 13.04 10.78 -18.72
N LEU A 50 11.90 10.80 -19.43
CA LEU A 50 11.37 9.67 -20.19
C LEU A 50 12.27 9.24 -21.36
N SER A 51 13.32 10.01 -21.66
CA SER A 51 14.33 9.65 -22.66
C SER A 51 15.59 9.04 -22.05
N ARG A 52 15.77 9.13 -20.73
CA ARG A 52 16.98 8.69 -20.01
C ARG A 52 16.75 7.42 -19.19
N ASP A 53 15.61 7.35 -18.51
CA ASP A 53 15.26 6.24 -17.62
C ASP A 53 13.84 5.77 -17.96
N HIS A 54 13.71 4.56 -18.49
CA HIS A 54 12.43 4.03 -18.95
C HIS A 54 12.38 2.50 -18.98
N LEU A 55 11.16 1.97 -18.86
CA LEU A 55 10.86 0.53 -18.79
C LEU A 55 11.42 -0.29 -19.96
N PHE A 56 11.51 0.30 -21.16
CA PHE A 56 12.00 -0.37 -22.36
C PHE A 56 13.52 -0.49 -22.46
N GLN A 57 14.26 -0.26 -21.38
CA GLN A 57 15.69 -0.64 -21.31
C GLN A 57 15.88 -2.14 -21.07
N ASP A 58 14.86 -2.84 -20.53
CA ASP A 58 14.86 -4.30 -20.42
C ASP A 58 14.39 -4.93 -21.74
N GLU A 59 15.29 -5.65 -22.39
CA GLU A 59 15.06 -6.32 -23.68
C GLU A 59 13.86 -7.29 -23.62
N LYS A 60 13.63 -7.97 -22.49
CA LYS A 60 12.49 -8.89 -22.34
C LYS A 60 11.14 -8.17 -22.31
N LEU A 61 11.10 -6.96 -21.73
CA LEU A 61 9.89 -6.15 -21.72
C LEU A 61 9.61 -5.56 -23.11
N VAL A 62 10.66 -5.17 -23.84
CA VAL A 62 10.54 -4.71 -25.23
C VAL A 62 9.92 -5.78 -26.10
N ASP A 63 10.41 -7.02 -26.03
CA ASP A 63 9.88 -8.14 -26.83
C ASP A 63 8.41 -8.42 -26.51
N HIS A 64 8.07 -8.44 -25.22
CA HIS A 64 6.71 -8.67 -24.76
C HIS A 64 5.73 -7.62 -25.32
N TRP A 65 6.00 -6.34 -25.09
CA TRP A 65 5.11 -5.26 -25.50
C TRP A 65 5.08 -5.07 -27.01
N THR A 66 6.21 -5.25 -27.70
CA THR A 66 6.26 -5.23 -29.16
C THR A 66 5.36 -6.29 -29.77
N SER A 67 5.37 -7.51 -29.21
CA SER A 67 4.48 -8.59 -29.67
C SER A 67 2.99 -8.25 -29.49
N ILE A 68 2.64 -7.59 -28.38
CA ILE A 68 1.26 -7.14 -28.11
C ILE A 68 0.86 -6.07 -29.12
N TYR A 69 1.69 -5.04 -29.31
CA TYR A 69 1.40 -3.93 -30.22
C TYR A 69 1.22 -4.38 -31.68
N GLU A 70 1.94 -5.43 -32.09
CA GLU A 70 1.77 -6.06 -33.40
C GLU A 70 0.48 -6.87 -33.49
N GLN A 71 0.15 -7.65 -32.47
CA GLN A 71 -1.09 -8.45 -32.43
C GLN A 71 -2.36 -7.60 -32.49
N VAL A 72 -2.35 -6.44 -31.82
CA VAL A 72 -3.51 -5.54 -31.76
C VAL A 72 -3.50 -4.46 -32.85
N GLU A 73 -2.50 -4.45 -33.73
CA GLU A 73 -2.33 -3.45 -34.79
C GLU A 73 -2.36 -2.01 -34.24
N TYR A 74 -1.57 -1.73 -33.20
CA TYR A 74 -1.52 -0.41 -32.57
C TYR A 74 -1.16 0.70 -33.57
N GLU A 75 -1.93 1.80 -33.62
CA GLU A 75 -1.77 2.85 -34.63
C GLU A 75 -0.43 3.62 -34.56
N GLY A 76 0.24 3.57 -33.41
CA GLY A 76 1.56 4.14 -33.18
C GLY A 76 2.72 3.18 -33.44
N ARG A 77 2.46 1.89 -33.74
CA ARG A 77 3.49 0.83 -33.82
C ARG A 77 4.65 1.18 -34.76
N ASN A 78 4.36 1.83 -35.89
CA ASN A 78 5.38 2.21 -36.89
C ASN A 78 6.34 3.31 -36.42
N ARG A 79 5.99 4.04 -35.34
CA ARG A 79 6.79 5.15 -34.77
C ARG A 79 7.36 4.80 -33.40
N PHE A 80 7.05 3.61 -32.87
CA PHE A 80 7.63 3.09 -31.65
C PHE A 80 9.06 2.61 -31.92
N ASP A 81 10.01 3.16 -31.16
CA ASP A 81 11.42 2.79 -31.17
C ASP A 81 11.95 2.86 -29.73
N PRO A 82 12.25 1.70 -29.10
CA PRO A 82 12.74 1.62 -27.72
C PRO A 82 13.99 2.46 -27.45
N ASN A 83 14.84 2.67 -28.45
CA ASN A 83 16.12 3.38 -28.32
C ASN A 83 16.04 4.86 -28.72
N PHE A 84 14.84 5.37 -29.01
CA PHE A 84 14.66 6.73 -29.50
C PHE A 84 14.90 7.79 -28.42
N VAL A 85 15.65 8.85 -28.74
CA VAL A 85 16.08 9.87 -27.77
C VAL A 85 15.66 11.28 -28.19
N TRP A 86 15.23 12.11 -27.22
CA TRP A 86 14.82 13.50 -27.46
C TRP A 86 15.12 14.46 -26.30
N THR A 87 15.21 15.74 -26.62
CA THR A 87 15.56 16.80 -25.64
C THR A 87 14.36 17.34 -24.87
N LYS A 88 14.56 17.88 -23.65
CA LYS A 88 13.50 18.54 -22.86
C LYS A 88 12.85 19.71 -23.60
N ARG A 89 13.63 20.42 -24.43
CA ARG A 89 13.13 21.56 -25.23
C ARG A 89 12.20 21.09 -26.35
N GLU A 90 12.61 20.06 -27.10
CA GLU A 90 11.77 19.47 -28.15
C GLU A 90 10.43 18.98 -27.59
N GLU A 91 10.47 18.28 -26.45
CA GLU A 91 9.26 17.81 -25.79
C GLU A 91 8.33 18.96 -25.39
N ALA A 92 8.86 19.98 -24.71
CA ALA A 92 8.07 21.13 -24.27
C ALA A 92 7.43 21.89 -25.45
N ASP A 93 8.16 22.04 -26.57
CA ASP A 93 7.65 22.72 -27.75
C ASP A 93 6.53 21.93 -28.43
N ILE A 94 6.65 20.59 -28.49
CA ILE A 94 5.61 19.72 -29.04
C ILE A 94 4.38 19.68 -28.13
N VAL A 95 4.57 19.63 -26.80
CA VAL A 95 3.46 19.68 -25.83
C VAL A 95 2.70 21.00 -25.94
N ARG A 96 3.37 22.14 -26.06
CA ARG A 96 2.71 23.44 -26.30
C ARG A 96 1.91 23.45 -27.60
N LYS A 97 2.41 22.78 -28.64
CA LYS A 97 1.72 22.63 -29.93
C LYS A 97 0.44 21.80 -29.78
N LEU A 98 0.48 20.72 -28.98
CA LEU A 98 -0.69 19.91 -28.61
C LEU A 98 -1.68 20.71 -27.76
N ASP A 99 -1.22 21.43 -26.75
CA ASP A 99 -2.08 22.24 -25.89
C ASP A 99 -2.84 23.30 -26.72
N PHE A 100 -2.16 23.95 -27.67
CA PHE A 100 -2.79 24.97 -28.51
C PHE A 100 -3.76 24.39 -29.55
N ARG A 101 -3.49 23.21 -30.13
CA ARG A 101 -4.29 22.66 -31.23
C ARG A 101 -5.36 21.68 -30.76
N VAL A 102 -5.04 20.82 -29.82
CA VAL A 102 -5.92 19.76 -29.31
C VAL A 102 -6.67 20.27 -28.10
N MET A 103 -5.96 20.75 -27.06
CA MET A 103 -6.61 21.13 -25.81
C MET A 103 -7.52 22.36 -25.97
N LEU A 104 -7.12 23.36 -26.76
CA LEU A 104 -7.99 24.51 -27.07
C LEU A 104 -9.28 24.08 -27.80
N LEU A 105 -9.17 23.16 -28.77
CA LEU A 105 -10.33 22.67 -29.50
C LEU A 105 -11.27 21.90 -28.56
N VAL A 106 -10.73 21.00 -27.74
CA VAL A 106 -11.48 20.24 -26.73
C VAL A 106 -12.16 21.17 -25.72
N TRP A 107 -11.48 22.23 -25.29
CA TRP A 107 -12.03 23.27 -24.42
C TRP A 107 -13.21 24.01 -25.07
N LEU A 108 -13.10 24.38 -26.36
CA LEU A 108 -14.19 25.00 -27.12
C LEU A 108 -15.38 24.06 -27.35
N MET A 109 -15.12 22.77 -27.59
CA MET A 109 -16.20 21.78 -27.72
C MET A 109 -16.97 21.61 -26.40
N PHE A 110 -16.27 21.58 -25.27
CA PHE A 110 -16.93 21.50 -23.98
C PHE A 110 -17.68 22.79 -23.63
N LEU A 111 -17.16 23.95 -24.06
CA LEU A 111 -17.87 25.23 -23.94
C LEU A 111 -19.23 25.18 -24.64
N SER A 112 -19.29 24.61 -25.85
CA SER A 112 -20.53 24.37 -26.59
C SER A 112 -21.53 23.51 -25.79
N LEU A 113 -21.07 22.39 -25.23
CA LEU A 113 -21.92 21.52 -24.40
C LEU A 113 -22.51 22.29 -23.21
N ASP A 114 -21.67 22.98 -22.44
CA ASP A 114 -22.11 23.64 -21.21
C ASP A 114 -22.98 24.87 -21.47
N LEU A 115 -22.73 25.63 -22.55
CA LEU A 115 -23.58 26.75 -22.96
C LEU A 115 -25.02 26.28 -23.17
N ILE A 116 -25.22 25.20 -23.92
CA ILE A 116 -26.54 24.62 -24.19
C ILE A 116 -27.13 23.97 -22.94
N ARG A 117 -26.33 23.30 -22.10
CA ARG A 117 -26.81 22.69 -20.85
C ARG A 117 -27.41 23.74 -19.90
N GLN A 118 -26.78 24.90 -19.83
CA GLN A 118 -27.12 25.96 -18.88
C GLN A 118 -28.07 27.02 -19.43
N ASN A 119 -28.41 26.95 -20.73
CA ASN A 119 -29.30 27.92 -21.39
C ASN A 119 -30.67 28.01 -20.70
N LEU A 120 -31.22 26.89 -20.23
CA LEU A 120 -32.51 26.83 -19.53
C LEU A 120 -32.46 27.61 -18.23
N ASN A 121 -31.44 27.38 -17.41
CA ASN A 121 -31.28 28.01 -16.11
C ASN A 121 -31.19 29.54 -16.25
N ARG A 122 -30.55 30.02 -17.32
CA ARG A 122 -30.48 31.45 -17.67
C ARG A 122 -31.81 32.01 -18.14
N ALA A 123 -32.57 31.23 -18.92
CA ALA A 123 -33.91 31.61 -19.38
C ALA A 123 -34.94 31.68 -18.23
N LEU A 124 -34.78 30.84 -17.19
CA LEU A 124 -35.66 30.84 -16.00
C LEU A 124 -35.57 32.12 -15.16
N ALA A 125 -34.48 32.88 -15.29
CA ALA A 125 -34.31 34.15 -14.58
C ALA A 125 -35.19 35.28 -15.14
N SER A 126 -35.84 35.09 -16.29
CA SER A 126 -36.72 36.09 -16.92
C SER A 126 -38.03 36.24 -16.14
N LYS A 127 -38.14 37.32 -15.36
CA LYS A 127 -39.39 37.88 -14.82
C LYS A 127 -39.92 38.92 -15.82
N SER A 128 -40.73 38.51 -16.78
CA SER A 128 -41.46 39.45 -17.66
C SER A 128 -42.86 39.70 -17.10
N GLU A 129 -43.22 40.97 -16.87
CA GLU A 129 -44.59 41.39 -16.53
C GLU A 129 -45.54 41.30 -17.75
N VAL A 130 -44.99 41.25 -18.95
CA VAL A 130 -45.73 41.04 -20.19
C VAL A 130 -46.09 39.56 -20.30
N SER A 131 -47.33 39.25 -20.71
CA SER A 131 -47.86 37.90 -20.92
C SER A 131 -47.09 37.03 -21.93
N THR A 132 -46.03 37.57 -22.55
CA THR A 132 -45.08 36.90 -23.43
C THR A 132 -43.64 37.28 -23.02
N GLY A 133 -42.70 36.32 -23.05
CA GLY A 133 -41.30 36.55 -22.63
C GLY A 133 -40.87 35.79 -21.37
N ASN A 134 -41.79 35.02 -20.78
CA ASN A 134 -41.52 34.08 -19.71
C ASN A 134 -41.79 32.65 -20.20
N ILE A 135 -40.78 31.79 -20.12
CA ILE A 135 -40.87 30.39 -20.55
C ILE A 135 -42.00 29.62 -19.87
N PHE A 136 -42.36 29.96 -18.62
CA PHE A 136 -43.49 29.38 -17.90
C PHE A 136 -44.83 29.68 -18.57
N VAL A 137 -45.02 30.93 -19.00
CA VAL A 137 -46.26 31.41 -19.64
C VAL A 137 -46.32 30.96 -21.10
N ASP A 138 -45.21 31.09 -21.83
CA ASP A 138 -45.14 30.78 -23.27
C ASP A 138 -45.38 29.28 -23.58
N LEU A 139 -45.02 28.38 -22.66
CA LEU A 139 -45.16 26.92 -22.82
C LEU A 139 -46.25 26.30 -21.95
N ASN A 140 -46.88 27.11 -21.08
CA ASN A 140 -47.82 26.68 -20.05
C ASN A 140 -47.24 25.53 -19.17
N ILE A 141 -46.06 25.78 -18.62
CA ILE A 141 -45.32 24.82 -17.78
C ILE A 141 -45.13 25.38 -16.36
N THR A 142 -45.08 24.49 -15.38
CA THR A 142 -44.79 24.83 -13.98
C THR A 142 -43.31 24.62 -13.65
N GLN A 143 -42.86 25.09 -12.48
CA GLN A 143 -41.50 24.80 -12.00
C GLN A 143 -41.23 23.30 -11.83
N ASN A 144 -42.23 22.53 -11.38
CA ASN A 144 -42.12 21.07 -11.30
C ASN A 144 -41.94 20.43 -12.68
N ASP A 145 -42.57 20.98 -13.72
CA ASP A 145 -42.39 20.48 -15.09
C ASP A 145 -40.99 20.75 -15.63
N VAL A 146 -40.40 21.89 -15.28
CA VAL A 146 -38.99 22.18 -15.58
C VAL A 146 -38.07 21.20 -14.87
N ASN A 147 -38.31 20.92 -13.59
CA ASN A 147 -37.53 19.94 -12.82
C ASN A 147 -37.67 18.53 -13.40
N HIS A 148 -38.88 18.10 -13.75
CA HIS A 148 -39.11 16.83 -14.45
C HIS A 148 -38.38 16.80 -15.80
N GLY A 149 -38.37 17.91 -16.55
CA GLY A 149 -37.65 18.01 -17.81
C GLY A 149 -36.14 17.83 -17.64
N LEU A 150 -35.55 18.43 -16.60
CA LEU A 150 -34.14 18.24 -16.24
C LEU A 150 -33.85 16.79 -15.84
N ILE A 151 -34.71 16.17 -15.03
CA ILE A 151 -34.59 14.74 -14.67
C ILE A 151 -34.64 13.85 -15.92
N CYS A 152 -35.59 14.09 -16.83
CA CYS A 152 -35.66 13.37 -18.11
C CYS A 152 -34.38 13.53 -18.93
N THR A 153 -33.80 14.74 -18.98
CA THR A 153 -32.50 14.97 -19.63
C THR A 153 -31.39 14.17 -18.95
N TYR A 154 -31.28 14.17 -17.62
CA TYR A 154 -30.24 13.43 -16.91
C TYR A 154 -30.37 11.91 -17.05
N VAL A 155 -31.59 11.37 -17.03
CA VAL A 155 -31.83 9.94 -17.26
C VAL A 155 -31.44 9.54 -18.69
N ALA A 156 -31.84 10.34 -19.68
CA ALA A 156 -31.47 10.10 -21.07
C ALA A 156 -29.95 10.23 -21.31
N PHE A 157 -29.32 11.19 -20.63
CA PHE A 157 -27.87 11.40 -20.64
C PHE A 157 -27.14 10.16 -20.11
N LEU A 158 -27.50 9.70 -18.90
CA LEU A 158 -26.92 8.51 -18.27
C LEU A 158 -27.13 7.24 -19.11
N ALA A 159 -28.32 7.08 -19.70
CA ALA A 159 -28.63 5.92 -20.54
C ALA A 159 -27.77 5.87 -21.81
N MET A 160 -27.34 7.03 -22.33
CA MET A 160 -26.52 7.13 -23.54
C MET A 160 -25.02 7.20 -23.28
N GLU A 161 -24.59 7.38 -22.03
CA GLU A 161 -23.17 7.50 -21.65
C GLU A 161 -22.34 6.26 -22.05
N LEU A 162 -22.77 5.07 -21.64
CA LEU A 162 -22.11 3.81 -22.01
C LEU A 162 -22.25 3.48 -23.50
N PRO A 163 -23.45 3.50 -24.13
CA PRO A 163 -23.58 3.23 -25.56
C PRO A 163 -22.74 4.16 -26.44
N SER A 164 -22.67 5.45 -26.09
CA SER A 164 -21.88 6.43 -26.82
C SER A 164 -20.39 6.10 -26.79
N GLY A 165 -19.84 5.75 -25.62
CA GLY A 165 -18.42 5.35 -25.51
C GLY A 165 -18.06 4.16 -26.40
N LEU A 166 -18.98 3.18 -26.49
CA LEU A 166 -18.81 2.02 -27.37
C LEU A 166 -18.86 2.39 -28.86
N ILE A 167 -19.73 3.33 -29.24
CA ILE A 167 -19.81 3.84 -30.62
C ILE A 167 -18.56 4.64 -30.96
N SER A 168 -18.10 5.50 -30.03
CA SER A 168 -16.89 6.31 -30.15
C SER A 168 -15.66 5.45 -30.40
N LYS A 169 -15.47 4.38 -29.61
CA LYS A 169 -14.38 3.40 -29.83
C LYS A 169 -14.48 2.66 -31.16
N ARG A 170 -15.69 2.44 -31.71
CA ARG A 170 -15.86 1.73 -32.99
C ARG A 170 -15.66 2.62 -34.21
N VAL A 171 -16.18 3.85 -34.17
CA VAL A 171 -16.22 4.77 -35.31
C VAL A 171 -15.03 5.73 -35.32
N GLY A 172 -14.47 6.01 -34.14
CA GLY A 172 -13.43 6.99 -33.90
C GLY A 172 -13.99 8.26 -33.24
N PRO A 173 -13.32 8.77 -32.18
CA PRO A 173 -13.75 10.00 -31.51
C PRO A 173 -13.78 11.22 -32.44
N GLU A 174 -12.89 11.27 -33.44
CA GLU A 174 -12.78 12.35 -34.42
C GLU A 174 -14.03 12.53 -35.30
N VAL A 175 -14.85 11.48 -35.43
CA VAL A 175 -16.12 11.53 -36.18
C VAL A 175 -17.31 11.62 -35.23
N TRP A 176 -17.30 10.82 -34.16
CA TRP A 176 -18.45 10.68 -33.28
C TRP A 176 -18.72 11.94 -32.44
N ILE A 177 -17.69 12.52 -31.83
CA ILE A 177 -17.85 13.73 -31.01
C ILE A 177 -18.42 14.89 -31.83
N PRO A 178 -17.88 15.25 -33.01
CA PRO A 178 -18.47 16.31 -33.82
C PRO A 178 -19.90 16.02 -34.25
N ALA A 179 -20.23 14.76 -34.56
CA ALA A 179 -21.59 14.35 -34.90
C ALA A 179 -22.56 14.57 -33.73
N GLN A 180 -22.14 14.27 -32.50
CA GLN A 180 -22.92 14.60 -31.31
C GLN A 180 -23.13 16.11 -31.18
N ILE A 181 -22.06 16.91 -31.36
CA ILE A 181 -22.13 18.38 -31.26
C ILE A 181 -23.16 18.94 -32.22
N ILE A 182 -23.11 18.51 -33.48
CA ILE A 182 -24.05 18.91 -34.51
C ILE A 182 -25.48 18.44 -34.13
N GLY A 183 -25.61 17.21 -33.65
CA GLY A 183 -26.89 16.63 -33.22
C GLY A 183 -27.59 17.45 -32.14
N TRP A 184 -26.92 17.74 -31.02
CA TRP A 184 -27.53 18.53 -29.94
C TRP A 184 -27.71 20.00 -30.35
N SER A 185 -26.89 20.52 -31.26
CA SER A 185 -27.05 21.89 -31.78
C SER A 185 -28.33 22.01 -32.61
N ILE A 186 -28.63 21.04 -33.49
CA ILE A 186 -29.88 20.99 -34.24
C ILE A 186 -31.08 20.88 -33.30
N ILE A 187 -31.00 20.03 -32.27
CA ILE A 187 -32.07 19.88 -31.28
C ILE A 187 -32.27 21.17 -30.47
N SER A 188 -31.20 21.84 -30.06
CA SER A 188 -31.27 23.13 -29.35
C SER A 188 -31.88 24.24 -30.23
N ALA A 189 -31.56 24.26 -31.53
CA ALA A 189 -32.19 25.16 -32.48
C ALA A 189 -33.70 24.86 -32.59
N ALA A 190 -34.10 23.59 -32.67
CA ALA A 190 -35.50 23.19 -32.64
C ALA A 190 -36.19 23.57 -31.32
N GLN A 191 -35.46 23.53 -30.19
CA GLN A 191 -35.96 23.92 -28.87
C GLN A 191 -36.34 25.41 -28.81
N SER A 192 -35.70 26.28 -29.61
CA SER A 192 -36.12 27.69 -29.72
C SER A 192 -37.52 27.89 -30.32
N ALA A 193 -38.03 26.89 -31.05
CA ALA A 193 -39.29 26.95 -31.80
C ALA A 193 -40.46 26.23 -31.11
N ILE A 194 -40.25 25.62 -29.93
CA ILE A 194 -41.30 24.87 -29.22
C ILE A 194 -42.44 25.77 -28.74
N LYS A 195 -43.65 25.21 -28.62
CA LYS A 195 -44.86 25.95 -28.24
C LYS A 195 -45.66 25.29 -27.12
N ASN A 196 -45.29 24.09 -26.71
CA ASN A 196 -46.05 23.28 -25.78
C ASN A 196 -45.14 22.47 -24.84
N LYS A 197 -45.73 22.04 -23.73
CA LYS A 197 -45.10 21.17 -22.72
C LYS A 197 -44.54 19.87 -23.29
N THR A 198 -45.25 19.21 -24.22
CA THR A 198 -44.78 17.96 -24.83
C THR A 198 -43.52 18.16 -25.67
N GLY A 199 -43.47 19.24 -26.47
CA GLY A 199 -42.27 19.59 -27.23
C GLY A 199 -41.07 19.91 -26.33
N PHE A 200 -41.31 20.51 -25.17
CA PHE A 200 -40.28 20.73 -24.16
C PHE A 200 -39.69 19.40 -23.64
N PHE A 201 -40.51 18.44 -23.20
CA PHE A 201 -39.99 17.15 -22.74
C PHE A 201 -39.28 16.34 -23.84
N LEU A 202 -39.82 16.32 -25.06
CA LEU A 202 -39.21 15.58 -26.16
C LEU A 202 -37.83 16.14 -26.51
N THR A 203 -37.72 17.46 -26.66
CA THR A 203 -36.43 18.11 -26.93
C THR A 203 -35.44 17.89 -25.80
N ARG A 204 -35.87 17.88 -24.53
CA ARG A 204 -35.03 17.59 -23.35
C ARG A 204 -34.46 16.17 -23.34
N VAL A 205 -35.26 15.17 -23.69
CA VAL A 205 -34.80 13.77 -23.80
C VAL A 205 -33.81 13.62 -24.94
N LEU A 206 -34.14 14.12 -26.13
CA LEU A 206 -33.26 14.06 -27.31
C LEU A 206 -31.94 14.78 -27.06
N LEU A 207 -31.98 15.93 -26.40
CA LEU A 207 -30.78 16.69 -26.03
C LEU A 207 -29.89 15.87 -25.07
N GLY A 208 -30.49 15.25 -24.04
CA GLY A 208 -29.77 14.36 -23.13
C GLY A 208 -29.13 13.18 -23.87
N MET A 209 -29.85 12.56 -24.80
CA MET A 209 -29.33 11.43 -25.60
C MET A 209 -28.11 11.82 -26.44
N CYS A 210 -28.14 12.99 -27.09
CA CYS A 210 -27.01 13.46 -27.90
C CYS A 210 -25.81 13.90 -27.06
N GLN A 211 -26.04 14.39 -25.84
CA GLN A 211 -24.99 14.92 -24.96
C GLN A 211 -24.28 13.85 -24.12
N GLY A 212 -24.97 12.72 -23.84
CA GLY A 212 -24.59 11.72 -22.84
C GLY A 212 -23.13 11.27 -22.84
N GLY A 213 -22.56 10.96 -24.01
CA GLY A 213 -21.20 10.41 -24.06
C GLY A 213 -20.08 11.42 -24.29
N PHE A 214 -20.38 12.70 -24.49
CA PHE A 214 -19.35 13.66 -24.89
C PHE A 214 -18.19 13.73 -23.88
N VAL A 215 -18.50 13.81 -22.58
CA VAL A 215 -17.48 13.97 -21.53
C VAL A 215 -16.56 12.75 -21.38
N PRO A 216 -17.06 11.50 -21.31
CA PRO A 216 -16.19 10.33 -21.33
C PRO A 216 -15.44 10.16 -22.66
N ASP A 217 -16.08 10.48 -23.80
CA ASP A 217 -15.43 10.42 -25.12
C ASP A 217 -14.27 11.42 -25.23
N MET A 218 -14.42 12.64 -24.70
CA MET A 218 -13.33 13.61 -24.56
C MET A 218 -12.21 13.10 -23.66
N GLY A 219 -12.55 12.42 -22.57
CA GLY A 219 -11.56 11.88 -21.66
C GLY A 219 -10.67 10.84 -22.34
N LEU A 220 -11.30 9.88 -23.02
CA LEU A 220 -10.61 8.89 -23.84
C LEU A 220 -9.80 9.54 -24.97
N TYR A 221 -10.34 10.55 -25.63
CA TYR A 221 -9.61 11.23 -26.70
C TYR A 221 -8.32 11.91 -26.22
N LEU A 222 -8.34 12.53 -25.04
CA LEU A 222 -7.16 13.18 -24.48
C LEU A 222 -6.07 12.19 -24.06
N THR A 223 -6.43 10.95 -23.67
CA THR A 223 -5.45 9.93 -23.29
C THR A 223 -4.59 9.48 -24.48
N TYR A 224 -5.02 9.75 -25.72
CA TYR A 224 -4.26 9.43 -26.93
C TYR A 224 -3.08 10.39 -27.17
N PHE A 225 -3.03 11.56 -26.50
CA PHE A 225 -2.03 12.60 -26.78
C PHE A 225 -1.18 12.99 -25.57
N TYR A 226 -1.67 12.78 -24.35
CA TYR A 226 -1.04 13.23 -23.11
C TYR A 226 -0.61 12.06 -22.22
N THR A 227 0.51 12.23 -21.51
CA THR A 227 0.93 11.31 -20.45
C THR A 227 -0.02 11.41 -19.25
N SER A 228 0.02 10.44 -18.34
CA SER A 228 -0.90 10.38 -17.19
C SER A 228 -0.78 11.60 -16.27
N GLU A 229 0.45 12.03 -15.98
CA GLU A 229 0.71 13.25 -15.19
C GLU A 229 0.25 14.52 -15.92
N GLU A 230 0.51 14.60 -17.23
CA GLU A 230 0.07 15.74 -18.03
C GLU A 230 -1.46 15.82 -18.06
N LEU A 231 -2.12 14.69 -18.27
CA LEU A 231 -3.56 14.56 -18.42
C LEU A 231 -4.30 15.12 -17.21
N ASN A 232 -3.88 14.84 -15.98
CA ASN A 232 -4.53 15.37 -14.79
C ASN A 232 -4.54 16.93 -14.75
N THR A 233 -3.41 17.54 -15.12
CA THR A 233 -3.31 19.00 -15.21
C THR A 233 -4.19 19.56 -16.34
N ARG A 234 -4.23 18.91 -17.51
CA ARG A 234 -5.06 19.34 -18.65
C ARG A 234 -6.55 19.14 -18.38
N MET A 235 -6.92 18.09 -17.64
CA MET A 235 -8.28 17.87 -17.18
C MET A 235 -8.72 18.97 -16.22
N SER A 236 -7.84 19.46 -15.35
CA SER A 236 -8.16 20.63 -14.52
C SER A 236 -8.47 21.86 -15.38
N TRP A 237 -7.68 22.09 -16.45
CA TRP A 237 -7.96 23.14 -17.43
C TRP A 237 -9.27 22.89 -18.19
N PHE A 238 -9.57 21.65 -18.57
CA PHE A 238 -10.82 21.24 -19.22
C PHE A 238 -12.05 21.69 -18.42
N TYR A 239 -12.06 21.49 -17.10
CA TYR A 239 -13.21 21.85 -16.26
C TYR A 239 -13.33 23.35 -15.94
N THR A 240 -12.31 24.16 -16.22
CA THR A 240 -12.45 25.63 -16.13
C THR A 240 -13.52 26.18 -17.09
N VAL A 241 -13.83 25.43 -18.15
CA VAL A 241 -14.94 25.69 -19.07
C VAL A 241 -16.24 25.91 -18.31
N LEU A 242 -16.51 25.15 -17.24
CA LEU A 242 -17.75 25.28 -16.47
C LEU A 242 -17.95 26.69 -15.91
N GLY A 243 -16.87 27.33 -15.45
CA GLY A 243 -16.94 28.73 -15.02
C GLY A 243 -16.97 29.69 -16.21
N ALA A 244 -16.14 29.47 -17.22
CA ALA A 244 -16.02 30.37 -18.39
C ALA A 244 -17.31 30.42 -19.22
N SER A 245 -17.93 29.27 -19.48
CA SER A 245 -19.25 29.11 -20.10
C SER A 245 -20.30 29.93 -19.38
N GLN A 246 -20.32 29.87 -18.04
CA GLN A 246 -21.29 30.60 -17.25
C GLN A 246 -21.08 32.10 -17.32
N ILE A 247 -19.83 32.57 -17.32
CA ILE A 247 -19.53 33.99 -17.50
C ILE A 247 -20.00 34.48 -18.87
N VAL A 248 -19.57 33.80 -19.95
CA VAL A 248 -19.95 34.16 -21.33
C VAL A 248 -21.47 34.09 -21.49
N GLY A 249 -22.08 33.01 -21.04
CA GLY A 249 -23.50 32.78 -21.13
C GLY A 249 -24.36 33.74 -20.30
N SER A 250 -23.87 34.23 -19.16
CA SER A 250 -24.52 35.29 -18.39
C SER A 250 -24.54 36.62 -19.15
N PHE A 251 -23.45 36.97 -19.85
CA PHE A 251 -23.43 38.14 -20.73
C PHE A 251 -24.37 37.97 -21.93
N LEU A 252 -24.35 36.79 -22.58
CA LEU A 252 -25.27 36.48 -23.68
C LEU A 252 -26.73 36.55 -23.22
N SER A 253 -27.06 35.94 -22.08
CA SER A 253 -28.39 36.00 -21.49
C SER A 253 -28.80 37.43 -21.19
N ALA A 254 -27.97 38.24 -20.52
CA ALA A 254 -28.27 39.64 -20.24
C ALA A 254 -28.55 40.44 -21.53
N GLY A 255 -27.78 40.20 -22.59
CA GLY A 255 -28.01 40.77 -23.93
C GLY A 255 -29.33 40.33 -24.55
N PHE A 256 -29.57 39.02 -24.71
CA PHE A 256 -30.76 38.51 -25.37
C PHE A 256 -32.06 38.74 -24.59
N MET A 257 -32.00 38.77 -23.25
CA MET A 257 -33.18 39.09 -22.44
C MET A 257 -33.61 40.56 -22.57
N SER A 258 -32.69 41.46 -22.95
CA SER A 258 -33.04 42.84 -23.31
C SER A 258 -33.80 42.96 -24.65
N LEU A 259 -33.75 41.90 -25.49
CA LEU A 259 -34.49 41.82 -26.76
C LEU A 259 -35.89 41.20 -26.60
N ASN A 260 -36.37 41.02 -25.36
CA ASN A 260 -37.73 40.53 -25.10
C ASN A 260 -38.78 41.39 -25.83
N GLY A 261 -39.62 40.75 -26.65
CA GLY A 261 -40.68 41.42 -27.41
C GLY A 261 -40.22 42.01 -28.74
N TRP A 262 -38.92 41.96 -29.06
CA TRP A 262 -38.41 42.32 -30.37
C TRP A 262 -38.97 41.35 -31.43
N HIS A 263 -39.58 41.90 -32.50
CA HIS A 263 -40.39 41.16 -33.48
C HIS A 263 -41.50 40.25 -32.90
N GLY A 264 -41.96 40.51 -31.67
CA GLY A 264 -42.98 39.69 -31.00
C GLY A 264 -42.49 38.33 -30.51
N VAL A 265 -41.17 38.12 -30.46
CA VAL A 265 -40.54 36.86 -30.02
C VAL A 265 -39.96 37.01 -28.61
N ALA A 266 -40.04 35.95 -27.80
CA ALA A 266 -39.47 35.92 -26.46
C ALA A 266 -37.93 35.81 -26.51
N GLY A 267 -37.22 36.55 -25.65
CA GLY A 267 -35.76 36.64 -25.58
C GLY A 267 -35.06 35.30 -25.37
N TRP A 268 -35.68 34.38 -24.62
CA TRP A 268 -35.13 33.04 -24.42
C TRP A 268 -35.03 32.22 -25.71
N ARG A 269 -35.90 32.48 -26.71
CA ARG A 269 -35.85 31.80 -28.01
C ARG A 269 -34.62 32.25 -28.81
N TYR A 270 -34.30 33.55 -28.77
CA TYR A 270 -33.08 34.07 -29.39
C TYR A 270 -31.83 33.51 -28.72
N LEU A 271 -31.81 33.41 -27.39
CA LEU A 271 -30.71 32.80 -26.65
C LEU A 271 -30.48 31.34 -27.10
N PHE A 272 -31.53 30.51 -27.14
CA PHE A 272 -31.40 29.10 -27.52
C PHE A 272 -30.96 28.93 -28.98
N ALA A 273 -31.47 29.76 -29.89
CA ALA A 273 -31.09 29.73 -31.29
C ALA A 273 -29.63 30.16 -31.49
N PHE A 274 -29.18 31.21 -30.79
CA PHE A 274 -27.81 31.69 -30.87
C PHE A 274 -26.80 30.68 -30.30
N ASP A 275 -27.08 30.13 -29.11
CA ASP A 275 -26.25 29.09 -28.50
C ASP A 275 -26.15 27.86 -29.42
N ALA A 276 -27.26 27.49 -30.09
CA ALA A 276 -27.28 26.40 -31.07
C ALA A 276 -26.42 26.69 -32.32
N VAL A 277 -26.45 27.91 -32.85
CA VAL A 277 -25.64 28.28 -34.02
C VAL A 277 -24.15 28.25 -33.68
N ILE A 278 -23.74 28.85 -32.57
CA ILE A 278 -22.32 28.82 -32.14
C ILE A 278 -21.86 27.39 -31.93
N SER A 279 -22.67 26.59 -31.23
CA SER A 279 -22.35 25.19 -30.94
C SER A 279 -22.25 24.36 -32.23
N GLY A 280 -23.14 24.59 -33.20
CA GLY A 280 -23.11 23.93 -34.50
C GLY A 280 -21.86 24.30 -35.32
N LEU A 281 -21.45 25.58 -35.30
CA LEU A 281 -20.21 26.03 -35.94
C LEU A 281 -18.98 25.38 -35.29
N ILE A 282 -18.97 25.26 -33.96
CA ILE A 282 -17.90 24.55 -33.22
C ILE A 282 -17.89 23.07 -33.62
N GLY A 283 -19.05 22.42 -33.74
CA GLY A 283 -19.15 21.02 -34.19
C GLY A 283 -18.62 20.81 -35.61
N ILE A 284 -18.99 21.69 -36.54
CA ILE A 284 -18.45 21.66 -37.92
C ILE A 284 -16.95 21.90 -37.92
N ALA A 285 -16.45 22.88 -37.15
CA ALA A 285 -15.03 23.14 -37.02
C ALA A 285 -14.28 21.94 -36.41
N ALA A 286 -14.84 21.28 -35.39
CA ALA A 286 -14.28 20.08 -34.80
C ALA A 286 -14.17 18.94 -35.81
N PHE A 287 -15.22 18.69 -36.61
CA PHE A 287 -15.20 17.68 -37.68
C PHE A 287 -14.08 17.92 -38.70
N LEU A 288 -13.70 19.18 -38.92
CA LEU A 288 -12.70 19.57 -39.91
C LEU A 288 -11.28 19.69 -39.33
N LEU A 289 -11.13 19.86 -38.02
CA LEU A 289 -9.85 20.16 -37.35
C LEU A 289 -9.35 19.06 -36.41
N MET A 290 -10.22 18.18 -35.93
CA MET A 290 -9.88 17.17 -34.93
C MET A 290 -9.05 16.03 -35.53
N PRO A 291 -7.81 15.79 -35.06
CA PRO A 291 -7.01 14.64 -35.51
C PRO A 291 -7.49 13.33 -34.89
N GLY A 292 -7.40 12.22 -35.62
CA GLY A 292 -7.82 10.89 -35.14
C GLY A 292 -6.78 10.14 -34.31
N ALA A 293 -5.49 10.34 -34.59
CA ALA A 293 -4.38 9.75 -33.82
C ALA A 293 -3.10 10.60 -33.95
N ILE A 294 -2.08 10.29 -33.14
CA ILE A 294 -0.76 10.94 -33.21
C ILE A 294 -0.14 10.74 -34.61
N THR A 295 -0.27 9.54 -35.17
CA THR A 295 0.28 9.16 -36.50
C THR A 295 -0.61 9.63 -37.66
N HIS A 296 -1.89 9.93 -37.39
CA HIS A 296 -2.88 10.39 -38.38
C HIS A 296 -3.42 11.77 -38.02
N THR A 297 -2.57 12.80 -38.22
CA THR A 297 -2.92 14.22 -37.97
C THR A 297 -3.48 14.95 -39.19
N THR A 298 -3.69 14.24 -40.31
CA THR A 298 -4.33 14.79 -41.50
C THR A 298 -5.84 14.87 -41.30
N THR A 299 -6.43 15.99 -41.66
CA THR A 299 -7.89 16.20 -41.63
C THR A 299 -8.37 16.64 -43.02
N PRO A 300 -9.69 16.66 -43.29
CA PRO A 300 -10.21 17.08 -44.60
C PRO A 300 -9.70 18.47 -45.05
N ILE A 301 -9.41 19.37 -44.10
CA ILE A 301 -8.82 20.69 -44.36
C ILE A 301 -7.28 20.62 -44.31
N ILE A 302 -6.73 19.92 -43.33
CA ILE A 302 -5.28 19.86 -43.10
C ILE A 302 -4.72 18.66 -43.88
N ARG A 303 -4.38 18.89 -45.15
CA ARG A 303 -3.87 17.85 -46.07
C ARG A 303 -2.44 17.39 -45.77
N LYS A 304 -1.65 18.18 -45.03
CA LYS A 304 -0.30 17.82 -44.57
C LYS A 304 -0.33 17.59 -43.06
N PRO A 305 0.26 16.49 -42.54
CA PRO A 305 0.33 16.28 -41.10
C PRO A 305 1.05 17.46 -40.46
N TRP A 306 0.44 18.02 -39.42
CA TRP A 306 1.02 19.18 -38.73
C TRP A 306 2.08 18.78 -37.71
N LEU A 307 2.22 17.47 -37.44
CA LEU A 307 3.33 16.87 -36.73
C LEU A 307 4.32 16.24 -37.73
N ASN A 308 5.60 16.59 -37.61
CA ASN A 308 6.68 15.96 -38.38
C ASN A 308 6.93 14.53 -37.87
N GLU A 309 7.60 13.70 -38.66
CA GLU A 309 7.89 12.31 -38.29
C GLU A 309 8.65 12.19 -36.96
N ARG A 310 9.67 13.03 -36.76
CA ARG A 310 10.40 13.12 -35.49
C ARG A 310 9.47 13.49 -34.33
N GLU A 311 8.57 14.47 -34.53
CA GLU A 311 7.62 14.88 -33.48
C GLU A 311 6.62 13.76 -33.15
N GLN A 312 6.19 12.98 -34.15
CA GLN A 312 5.31 11.82 -33.95
C GLN A 312 6.01 10.72 -33.16
N SER A 313 7.27 10.40 -33.50
CA SER A 313 8.07 9.44 -32.74
C SER A 313 8.31 9.89 -31.30
N ILE A 314 8.56 11.18 -31.05
CA ILE A 314 8.66 11.70 -29.68
C ILE A 314 7.37 11.44 -28.90
N LEU A 315 6.20 11.75 -29.49
CA LEU A 315 4.91 11.60 -28.80
C LEU A 315 4.54 10.15 -28.53
N VAL A 316 4.71 9.25 -29.50
CA VAL A 316 4.41 7.83 -29.34
C VAL A 316 5.32 7.20 -28.29
N ASN A 317 6.63 7.43 -28.37
CA ASN A 317 7.57 6.85 -27.42
C ASN A 317 7.40 7.45 -26.02
N ARG A 318 7.06 8.74 -25.90
CA ARG A 318 6.73 9.35 -24.60
C ARG A 318 5.49 8.70 -23.98
N LEU A 319 4.43 8.51 -24.76
CA LEU A 319 3.17 7.94 -24.26
C LEU A 319 3.35 6.49 -23.81
N LEU A 320 4.06 5.67 -24.60
CA LEU A 320 4.31 4.26 -24.28
C LEU A 320 5.34 4.07 -23.17
N ARG A 321 6.32 4.98 -23.02
CA ARG A 321 7.29 4.93 -21.90
C ARG A 321 6.69 5.37 -20.57
N ASP A 322 5.69 6.25 -20.61
CA ASP A 322 4.86 6.62 -19.46
C ASP A 322 3.96 5.44 -19.04
N ASP A 323 3.29 4.81 -20.01
CA ASP A 323 2.43 3.66 -19.77
C ASP A 323 2.34 2.74 -21.01
N PRO A 324 2.98 1.56 -20.98
CA PRO A 324 2.95 0.59 -22.08
C PRO A 324 1.53 0.09 -22.40
N SER A 325 0.62 0.07 -21.42
CA SER A 325 -0.75 -0.43 -21.64
C SER A 325 -1.55 0.47 -22.59
N LYS A 326 -1.15 1.72 -22.80
CA LYS A 326 -1.81 2.62 -23.78
C LYS A 326 -1.72 2.11 -25.22
N GLY A 327 -0.80 1.18 -25.51
CA GLY A 327 -0.69 0.50 -26.81
C GLY A 327 -1.34 -0.89 -26.87
N ASP A 328 -1.97 -1.37 -25.79
CA ASP A 328 -2.51 -2.73 -25.68
C ASP A 328 -3.82 -2.96 -26.48
N MET A 329 -4.41 -1.89 -26.99
CA MET A 329 -5.67 -1.92 -27.69
C MET A 329 -5.68 -0.86 -28.79
N ASN A 330 -6.16 -1.22 -29.97
CA ASN A 330 -6.31 -0.27 -31.07
C ASN A 330 -7.39 0.78 -30.74
N ASN A 331 -7.18 2.03 -31.14
CA ASN A 331 -8.17 3.11 -30.97
C ASN A 331 -9.53 2.79 -31.60
N ARG A 332 -9.60 1.91 -32.60
CA ARG A 332 -10.83 1.47 -33.28
C ARG A 332 -11.36 0.10 -32.85
N GLN A 333 -10.77 -0.50 -31.82
CA GLN A 333 -11.18 -1.81 -31.32
C GLN A 333 -12.42 -1.69 -30.42
N SER A 334 -13.40 -2.56 -30.64
CA SER A 334 -14.61 -2.60 -29.82
C SER A 334 -14.36 -3.27 -28.47
N VAL A 335 -14.94 -2.70 -27.41
CA VAL A 335 -14.91 -3.30 -26.07
C VAL A 335 -15.77 -4.56 -26.04
N SER A 336 -15.23 -5.65 -25.49
CA SER A 336 -15.96 -6.91 -25.34
C SER A 336 -16.97 -6.85 -24.19
N TRP A 337 -18.08 -7.58 -24.33
CA TRP A 337 -19.09 -7.67 -23.25
C TRP A 337 -18.53 -8.28 -21.96
N SER A 338 -17.58 -9.22 -22.09
CA SER A 338 -16.83 -9.78 -20.97
C SER A 338 -16.02 -8.71 -20.24
N GLY A 339 -15.37 -7.80 -20.98
CA GLY A 339 -14.64 -6.66 -20.43
C GLY A 339 -15.54 -5.76 -19.57
N ILE A 340 -16.72 -5.41 -20.09
CA ILE A 340 -17.69 -4.57 -19.35
C ILE A 340 -18.12 -5.23 -18.03
N TRP A 341 -18.40 -6.54 -18.07
CA TRP A 341 -18.79 -7.28 -16.87
C TRP A 341 -17.65 -7.39 -15.85
N ASN A 342 -16.41 -7.48 -16.32
CA ASN A 342 -15.23 -7.48 -15.46
C ASN A 342 -15.02 -6.11 -14.78
N CYS A 343 -15.28 -5.01 -15.47
CA CYS A 343 -15.22 -3.66 -14.88
C CYS A 343 -16.32 -3.45 -13.83
N ILE A 344 -17.55 -3.91 -14.10
CA ILE A 344 -18.66 -3.80 -13.13
C ILE A 344 -18.35 -4.63 -11.86
N LYS A 345 -17.66 -5.75 -12.00
CA LYS A 345 -17.25 -6.60 -10.87
C LYS A 345 -16.07 -6.05 -10.09
N ASP A 346 -15.51 -4.92 -10.48
CA ASP A 346 -14.35 -4.35 -9.81
C ASP A 346 -14.77 -3.67 -8.51
N TYR A 347 -14.60 -4.39 -7.40
CA TYR A 347 -15.03 -3.96 -6.06
C TYR A 347 -14.23 -2.75 -5.57
N ASP A 348 -13.01 -2.58 -6.04
CA ASP A 348 -12.08 -1.55 -5.57
C ASP A 348 -12.49 -0.15 -6.03
N ALA A 349 -13.20 -0.06 -7.17
CA ALA A 349 -13.70 1.21 -7.72
C ALA A 349 -14.96 1.75 -7.01
N TYR A 350 -15.75 0.88 -6.34
CA TYR A 350 -17.01 1.29 -5.71
C TYR A 350 -16.87 2.34 -4.60
N PRO A 351 -15.88 2.27 -3.69
CA PRO A 351 -15.60 3.33 -2.73
C PRO A 351 -15.34 4.69 -3.39
N VAL A 352 -14.60 4.72 -4.52
CA VAL A 352 -14.33 5.96 -5.27
C VAL A 352 -15.63 6.50 -5.87
N TYR A 353 -16.49 5.64 -6.43
CA TYR A 353 -17.81 6.03 -6.94
C TYR A 353 -18.73 6.57 -5.83
N PHE A 354 -18.76 5.91 -4.66
CA PHE A 354 -19.55 6.35 -3.52
C PHE A 354 -19.06 7.72 -3.00
N MET A 355 -17.75 7.93 -2.99
CA MET A 355 -17.17 9.21 -2.60
C MET A 355 -17.48 10.31 -3.61
N GLY A 356 -17.35 10.04 -4.91
CA GLY A 356 -17.75 10.98 -5.97
C GLY A 356 -19.23 11.36 -5.90
N LEU A 357 -20.11 10.39 -5.62
CA LEU A 357 -21.55 10.61 -5.45
C LEU A 357 -21.84 11.51 -4.25
N THR A 358 -21.15 11.34 -3.13
CA THR A 358 -21.44 12.10 -1.89
C THR A 358 -20.87 13.52 -1.89
N ILE A 359 -19.69 13.74 -2.48
CA ILE A 359 -19.04 15.06 -2.47
C ILE A 359 -19.76 16.10 -3.36
N MET A 360 -20.38 15.66 -4.45
CA MET A 360 -21.01 16.57 -5.45
C MET A 360 -22.50 16.82 -5.22
N ILE A 361 -23.10 16.31 -4.13
CA ILE A 361 -24.53 16.57 -3.83
C ILE A 361 -24.78 18.02 -3.38
N PRO A 362 -23.99 18.61 -2.45
CA PRO A 362 -24.38 19.88 -1.84
C PRO A 362 -24.31 21.10 -2.77
N ASP A 363 -23.46 21.09 -3.80
CA ASP A 363 -23.27 22.25 -4.69
C ASP A 363 -24.34 22.36 -5.79
N GLN A 364 -24.96 21.24 -6.19
CA GLN A 364 -25.80 21.18 -7.38
C GLN A 364 -27.03 22.10 -7.34
N PRO A 365 -27.81 22.18 -6.25
CA PRO A 365 -28.99 23.05 -6.22
C PRO A 365 -28.63 24.55 -6.28
N PRO A 366 -27.72 25.08 -5.45
CA PRO A 366 -27.29 26.48 -5.56
C PRO A 366 -26.69 26.81 -6.93
N LYS A 367 -25.89 25.90 -7.52
CA LYS A 367 -25.29 26.08 -8.84
C LYS A 367 -26.33 26.13 -9.96
N THR A 368 -27.29 25.21 -9.96
CA THR A 368 -28.33 25.11 -10.99
C THR A 368 -29.30 26.28 -10.95
N TYR A 369 -29.68 26.72 -9.75
CA TYR A 369 -30.76 27.71 -9.59
C TYR A 369 -30.26 29.10 -9.18
N LEU A 370 -28.95 29.39 -9.21
CA LEU A 370 -28.41 30.67 -8.71
C LEU A 370 -29.13 31.90 -9.29
N SER A 371 -29.24 32.01 -10.62
CA SER A 371 -29.92 33.14 -11.26
C SER A 371 -31.41 33.22 -10.89
N PHE A 372 -32.07 32.07 -10.70
CA PHE A 372 -33.46 32.01 -10.27
C PHE A 372 -33.62 32.44 -8.81
N ILE A 373 -32.76 31.97 -7.91
CA ILE A 373 -32.71 32.36 -6.48
C ILE A 373 -32.54 33.88 -6.38
N LEU A 374 -31.60 34.46 -7.14
CA LEU A 374 -31.38 35.91 -7.13
C LEU A 374 -32.59 36.69 -7.65
N SER A 375 -33.25 36.18 -8.70
CA SER A 375 -34.49 36.79 -9.16
C SER A 375 -35.55 36.78 -8.05
N GLN A 376 -35.70 35.69 -7.30
CA GLN A 376 -36.65 35.56 -6.20
C GLN A 376 -36.33 36.49 -5.02
N LEU A 377 -35.05 36.79 -4.79
CA LEU A 377 -34.60 37.76 -3.78
C LEU A 377 -34.88 39.23 -4.16
N GLY A 378 -35.44 39.49 -5.35
CA GLY A 378 -35.86 40.84 -5.79
C GLY A 378 -34.87 41.52 -6.74
N PHE A 379 -33.78 40.86 -7.13
CA PHE A 379 -32.86 41.40 -8.14
C PHE A 379 -33.51 41.37 -9.54
N SER A 380 -33.18 42.36 -10.38
CA SER A 380 -33.67 42.41 -11.76
C SER A 380 -33.14 41.23 -12.59
N THR A 381 -33.80 40.92 -13.70
CA THR A 381 -33.41 39.80 -14.59
C THR A 381 -31.99 39.95 -15.13
N LEU A 382 -31.62 41.17 -15.50
CA LEU A 382 -30.28 41.53 -15.94
C LEU A 382 -29.26 41.41 -14.80
N LEU A 383 -29.58 41.97 -13.64
CA LEU A 383 -28.67 41.94 -12.49
C LEU A 383 -28.47 40.51 -11.95
N SER A 384 -29.53 39.69 -11.89
CA SER A 384 -29.48 38.31 -11.41
C SER A 384 -28.55 37.43 -12.25
N ASN A 385 -28.53 37.62 -13.58
CA ASN A 385 -27.61 36.91 -14.47
C ASN A 385 -26.17 37.44 -14.36
N LEU A 386 -25.97 38.74 -14.21
CA LEU A 386 -24.61 39.31 -14.05
C LEU A 386 -23.99 38.96 -12.70
N LEU A 387 -24.78 38.87 -11.64
CA LEU A 387 -24.34 38.51 -10.29
C LEU A 387 -23.85 37.05 -10.17
N THR A 388 -24.07 36.20 -11.17
CA THR A 388 -23.44 34.86 -11.17
C THR A 388 -21.96 34.90 -11.54
N ILE A 389 -21.51 35.94 -12.26
CA ILE A 389 -20.13 36.05 -12.79
C ILE A 389 -19.07 36.01 -11.68
N PRO A 390 -19.18 36.76 -10.56
CA PRO A 390 -18.17 36.72 -9.51
C PRO A 390 -17.98 35.32 -8.91
N SER A 391 -19.08 34.60 -8.66
CA SER A 391 -19.03 33.23 -8.15
C SER A 391 -18.29 32.29 -9.11
N MET A 392 -18.57 32.41 -10.42
CA MET A 392 -17.93 31.58 -11.46
C MET A 392 -16.46 31.93 -11.67
N ALA A 393 -16.07 33.20 -11.52
CA ALA A 393 -14.67 33.60 -11.54
C ALA A 393 -13.90 33.02 -10.35
N PHE A 394 -14.49 33.07 -9.14
CA PHE A 394 -13.91 32.41 -7.96
C PHE A 394 -13.86 30.89 -8.11
N PHE A 395 -14.85 30.26 -8.74
CA PHE A 395 -14.82 28.82 -9.07
C PHE A 395 -13.60 28.46 -9.92
N ILE A 396 -13.30 29.23 -10.98
CA ILE A 396 -12.11 28.98 -11.83
C ILE A 396 -10.82 29.09 -11.01
N ILE A 397 -10.71 30.13 -10.18
CA ILE A 397 -9.54 30.35 -9.32
C ILE A 397 -9.38 29.17 -8.36
N ASN A 398 -10.47 28.76 -7.70
CA ASN A 398 -10.48 27.67 -6.74
C ASN A 398 -10.18 26.32 -7.40
N ALA A 399 -10.68 26.06 -8.62
CA ALA A 399 -10.35 24.85 -9.37
C ALA A 399 -8.84 24.75 -9.66
N ILE A 400 -8.21 25.85 -10.12
CA ILE A 400 -6.76 25.88 -10.39
C ILE A 400 -5.96 25.79 -9.09
N TRP A 401 -6.41 26.46 -8.03
CA TRP A 401 -5.79 26.39 -6.71
C TRP A 401 -5.80 24.97 -6.15
N MET A 402 -6.93 24.28 -6.25
CA MET A 402 -7.07 22.89 -5.81
C MET A 402 -6.13 21.95 -6.55
N THR A 403 -6.01 22.08 -7.88
CA THR A 403 -5.05 21.27 -8.65
C THR A 403 -3.62 21.49 -8.18
N ARG A 404 -3.22 22.73 -7.92
CA ARG A 404 -1.88 23.01 -7.37
C ARG A 404 -1.70 22.45 -5.96
N LEU A 405 -2.74 22.48 -5.13
CA LEU A 405 -2.71 21.95 -3.78
C LEU A 405 -2.56 20.41 -3.77
N VAL A 406 -3.31 19.71 -4.62
CA VAL A 406 -3.19 18.25 -4.78
C VAL A 406 -1.79 17.87 -5.25
N ASN A 407 -1.28 18.53 -6.30
CA ASN A 407 0.05 18.23 -6.84
C ASN A 407 1.17 18.48 -5.82
N ARG A 408 1.00 19.48 -4.93
CA ARG A 408 1.98 19.80 -3.89
C ARG A 408 1.92 18.84 -2.70
N THR A 409 0.73 18.48 -2.25
CA THR A 409 0.55 17.68 -1.03
C THR A 409 0.64 16.18 -1.30
N ARG A 410 0.35 15.74 -2.54
CA ARG A 410 0.15 14.33 -2.92
C ARG A 410 -0.91 13.59 -2.09
N GLU A 411 -1.64 14.31 -1.23
CA GLU A 411 -2.67 13.80 -0.32
C GLU A 411 -4.07 14.13 -0.86
N ARG A 412 -4.67 13.16 -1.56
CA ARG A 412 -5.83 13.43 -2.41
C ARG A 412 -7.16 13.41 -1.65
N SER A 413 -7.34 12.51 -0.70
CA SER A 413 -8.58 12.38 0.09
C SER A 413 -8.81 13.57 1.03
N ALA A 414 -7.77 13.99 1.74
CA ALA A 414 -7.80 15.16 2.61
C ALA A 414 -8.13 16.44 1.81
N THR A 415 -7.57 16.57 0.61
CA THR A 415 -7.85 17.70 -0.27
C THR A 415 -9.31 17.67 -0.77
N ALA A 416 -9.86 16.50 -1.10
CA ALA A 416 -11.27 16.37 -1.50
C ALA A 416 -12.27 16.73 -0.39
N MET A 417 -11.92 16.50 0.89
CA MET A 417 -12.77 16.88 2.03
C MET A 417 -12.94 18.40 2.18
N ILE A 418 -11.98 19.20 1.72
CA ILE A 418 -12.01 20.66 1.79
C ILE A 418 -13.29 21.21 1.13
N THR A 419 -13.76 20.58 0.05
CA THR A 419 -15.01 20.95 -0.64
C THR A 419 -16.21 20.96 0.30
N ASN A 420 -16.41 19.89 1.07
CA ASN A 420 -17.53 19.79 2.01
C ASN A 420 -17.33 20.70 3.23
N VAL A 421 -16.11 20.81 3.74
CA VAL A 421 -15.78 21.70 4.87
C VAL A 421 -16.00 23.17 4.50
N TRP A 422 -15.79 23.55 3.24
CA TRP A 422 -16.06 24.90 2.73
C TRP A 422 -17.56 25.20 2.63
N MET A 423 -18.35 24.26 2.10
CA MET A 423 -19.78 24.47 1.87
C MET A 423 -20.61 24.41 3.15
N LEU A 424 -20.24 23.53 4.10
CA LEU A 424 -21.00 23.31 5.33
C LEU A 424 -21.31 24.60 6.12
N PRO A 425 -20.35 25.47 6.47
CA PRO A 425 -20.65 26.70 7.20
C PRO A 425 -21.54 27.66 6.40
N CYS A 426 -21.38 27.71 5.08
CA CYS A 426 -22.22 28.54 4.21
C CYS A 426 -23.68 28.06 4.18
N LEU A 427 -23.89 26.74 4.12
CA LEU A 427 -25.22 26.13 4.16
C LEU A 427 -25.89 26.29 5.54
N VAL A 428 -25.13 26.10 6.63
CA VAL A 428 -25.62 26.34 8.00
C VAL A 428 -26.03 27.81 8.18
N ALA A 429 -25.23 28.75 7.67
CA ALA A 429 -25.57 30.17 7.68
C ALA A 429 -26.85 30.46 6.88
N LEU A 430 -27.03 29.86 5.69
CA LEU A 430 -28.25 30.05 4.89
C LEU A 430 -29.51 29.51 5.58
N VAL A 431 -29.41 28.38 6.29
CA VAL A 431 -30.54 27.77 7.01
C VAL A 431 -30.90 28.55 8.28
N THR A 432 -29.90 29.12 8.97
CA THR A 432 -30.11 29.83 10.24
C THR A 432 -30.70 31.23 10.06
N ILE A 433 -30.64 31.83 8.87
CA ILE A 433 -31.24 33.14 8.59
C ILE A 433 -32.77 33.01 8.50
N PRO A 434 -33.55 33.64 9.41
CA PRO A 434 -35.00 33.59 9.36
C PRO A 434 -35.58 34.13 8.04
N PRO A 435 -36.63 33.49 7.48
CA PRO A 435 -37.30 33.96 6.26
C PRO A 435 -38.05 35.29 6.45
N THR A 436 -38.22 35.76 7.70
CA THR A 436 -38.87 37.03 8.05
C THR A 436 -37.95 38.25 7.88
N LEU A 437 -36.63 38.04 7.74
CA LEU A 437 -35.65 39.09 7.52
C LEU A 437 -35.48 39.36 6.02
N ASN A 438 -36.30 40.26 5.47
CA ASN A 438 -36.30 40.65 4.05
C ASN A 438 -35.85 42.11 3.84
N SER A 439 -34.76 42.52 4.49
CA SER A 439 -34.11 43.80 4.15
C SER A 439 -33.08 43.63 3.04
N ASP A 440 -32.78 44.71 2.31
CA ASP A 440 -31.77 44.72 1.24
C ASP A 440 -30.42 44.16 1.72
N TYR A 441 -30.04 44.44 2.96
CA TYR A 441 -28.84 43.89 3.60
C TYR A 441 -28.85 42.36 3.62
N TRP A 442 -29.93 41.72 4.08
CA TRP A 442 -30.01 40.27 4.17
C TRP A 442 -30.08 39.59 2.79
N ASN A 443 -30.60 40.28 1.77
CA ASN A 443 -30.55 39.78 0.39
C ASN A 443 -29.12 39.73 -0.17
N TRP A 444 -28.29 40.73 0.15
CA TRP A 444 -26.86 40.72 -0.18
C TRP A 444 -26.07 39.66 0.60
N VAL A 445 -26.42 39.40 1.86
CA VAL A 445 -25.83 38.31 2.66
C VAL A 445 -26.18 36.94 2.05
N ARG A 446 -27.45 36.70 1.70
CA ARG A 446 -27.89 35.47 1.02
C ARG A 446 -27.21 35.29 -0.34
N TYR A 447 -27.01 36.38 -1.09
CA TYR A 447 -26.22 36.35 -2.32
C TYR A 447 -24.78 35.91 -2.04
N GLY A 448 -24.08 36.55 -1.10
CA GLY A 448 -22.70 36.22 -0.77
C GLY A 448 -22.52 34.75 -0.37
N LEU A 449 -23.40 34.22 0.48
CA LEU A 449 -23.37 32.81 0.89
C LEU A 449 -23.64 31.85 -0.28
N ASN A 450 -24.65 32.11 -1.11
CA ASN A 450 -24.91 31.27 -2.29
C ASN A 450 -23.75 31.34 -3.31
N SER A 451 -23.13 32.52 -3.48
CA SER A 451 -21.96 32.68 -4.34
C SER A 451 -20.75 31.90 -3.83
N LEU A 452 -20.53 31.83 -2.52
CA LEU A 452 -19.45 31.03 -1.90
C LEU A 452 -19.68 29.53 -2.03
N VAL A 453 -20.94 29.07 -1.91
CA VAL A 453 -21.30 27.67 -2.17
C VAL A 453 -21.09 27.31 -3.64
N ALA A 454 -21.51 28.17 -4.57
CA ALA A 454 -21.31 27.95 -6.01
C ALA A 454 -19.83 28.10 -6.44
N ALA A 455 -19.00 28.80 -5.66
CA ALA A 455 -17.57 28.98 -5.89
C ALA A 455 -16.68 27.92 -5.22
N TYR A 456 -17.25 26.79 -4.80
CA TYR A 456 -16.55 25.76 -4.05
C TYR A 456 -15.23 25.29 -4.70
N PRO A 457 -14.26 24.82 -3.89
CA PRO A 457 -13.05 24.20 -4.40
C PRO A 457 -13.38 22.86 -5.08
N TYR A 458 -13.20 22.80 -6.40
CA TYR A 458 -13.56 21.63 -7.22
C TYR A 458 -12.50 20.51 -7.13
N PRO A 459 -12.84 19.29 -6.64
CA PRO A 459 -11.85 18.26 -6.29
C PRO A 459 -11.48 17.31 -7.45
N LEU A 460 -11.52 17.79 -8.71
CA LEU A 460 -11.34 16.93 -9.90
C LEU A 460 -10.07 16.06 -9.92
N PRO A 461 -8.88 16.55 -9.51
CA PRO A 461 -7.66 15.74 -9.57
C PRO A 461 -7.73 14.45 -8.74
N PHE A 462 -8.56 14.43 -7.70
CA PHE A 462 -8.80 13.24 -6.88
C PHE A 462 -9.62 12.17 -7.61
N MET A 463 -10.67 12.56 -8.36
CA MET A 463 -11.65 11.61 -8.90
C MET A 463 -11.17 10.84 -10.13
N ARG A 464 -10.23 11.39 -10.92
CA ARG A 464 -9.74 10.73 -12.15
C ARG A 464 -8.42 9.99 -11.96
N GLU A 465 -7.49 10.57 -11.20
CA GLU A 465 -6.20 9.94 -10.96
C GLU A 465 -6.34 8.70 -10.05
N GLY A 466 -7.35 8.66 -9.18
CA GLY A 466 -7.70 7.45 -8.41
C GLY A 466 -8.19 6.30 -9.28
N THR A 467 -8.93 6.58 -10.36
CA THR A 467 -9.38 5.55 -11.32
C THR A 467 -8.30 5.15 -12.32
N GLU A 468 -7.40 6.08 -12.70
CA GLU A 468 -6.27 5.81 -13.60
C GLU A 468 -5.12 5.09 -12.89
N GLU A 469 -4.81 5.41 -11.63
CA GLU A 469 -3.88 4.61 -10.83
C GLU A 469 -4.40 3.20 -10.56
N GLU A 470 -5.70 2.99 -10.44
CA GLU A 470 -6.28 1.64 -10.33
C GLU A 470 -6.19 0.86 -11.65
N SER A 471 -6.21 1.54 -12.81
CA SER A 471 -6.06 0.90 -14.13
C SER A 471 -4.60 0.69 -14.56
N VAL A 472 -3.69 1.59 -14.17
CA VAL A 472 -2.25 1.58 -14.54
C VAL A 472 -1.42 0.86 -13.48
N ALA A 473 -1.84 0.85 -12.21
CA ALA A 473 -1.29 -0.13 -11.29
C ALA A 473 -1.62 -1.51 -11.86
N PRO A 474 -0.66 -2.45 -11.91
CA PRO A 474 -1.03 -3.85 -12.09
C PRO A 474 -2.17 -4.10 -11.12
N LYS A 475 -3.35 -4.49 -11.63
CA LYS A 475 -4.55 -4.81 -10.84
C LYS A 475 -4.05 -5.33 -9.54
N ARG A 476 -4.32 -4.60 -8.45
CA ARG A 476 -3.72 -4.90 -7.15
C ARG A 476 -4.25 -6.26 -6.74
N VAL A 477 -3.59 -7.32 -7.22
CA VAL A 477 -3.64 -8.63 -6.62
C VAL A 477 -3.15 -8.34 -5.24
N ARG A 478 -4.10 -8.32 -4.30
CA ARG A 478 -3.86 -7.96 -2.91
C ARG A 478 -2.67 -8.80 -2.42
N GLY A 479 -1.51 -8.16 -2.37
CA GLY A 479 -0.23 -8.83 -2.46
C GLY A 479 0.92 -7.85 -2.65
N LYS A 480 1.32 -7.24 -1.52
CA LYS A 480 2.67 -6.74 -1.21
C LYS A 480 3.14 -5.39 -1.79
N ASN A 481 3.66 -4.60 -0.84
CA ASN A 481 4.68 -3.55 -0.91
C ASN A 481 4.29 -2.17 -1.49
N LYS A 482 4.25 -1.15 -0.60
CA LYS A 482 4.48 0.26 -0.98
C LYS A 482 5.79 0.72 -0.34
N VAL A 483 6.66 1.19 -1.23
CA VAL A 483 8.06 1.57 -1.09
C VAL A 483 8.19 2.93 -0.40
N GLY A 484 9.17 3.03 0.51
CA GLY A 484 9.65 4.26 1.13
C GLY A 484 10.39 5.18 0.15
N GLY A 485 10.62 6.42 0.61
CA GLY A 485 11.07 7.56 -0.19
C GLY A 485 12.35 7.40 -1.01
N ASP A 486 12.42 8.29 -1.99
CA ASP A 486 13.45 8.55 -2.99
C ASP A 486 14.91 8.33 -2.52
N LEU A 487 15.59 7.36 -3.16
CA LEU A 487 16.97 6.96 -2.87
C LEU A 487 18.00 8.00 -3.35
N ASN A 488 17.67 8.79 -4.37
CA ASN A 488 18.61 9.77 -4.94
C ASN A 488 18.80 11.00 -4.04
N ALA A 489 17.76 11.38 -3.28
CA ALA A 489 17.86 12.45 -2.28
C ALA A 489 18.76 12.08 -1.08
N LEU A 490 18.90 10.78 -0.79
CA LEU A 490 19.67 10.26 0.35
C LEU A 490 21.15 9.98 -0.03
N LEU A 491 21.42 9.69 -1.30
CA LEU A 491 22.78 9.47 -1.82
C LEU A 491 23.57 10.77 -1.98
N GLU A 492 22.91 11.89 -2.33
CA GLU A 492 23.56 13.21 -2.34
C GLU A 492 23.87 13.76 -0.93
N LEU A 493 23.11 13.35 0.08
CA LEU A 493 23.28 13.81 1.46
C LEU A 493 24.42 13.13 2.23
N HIS A 494 24.99 12.01 1.74
CA HIS A 494 25.95 11.22 2.53
C HIS A 494 27.24 10.77 1.83
N SER A 495 27.53 11.16 0.58
CA SER A 495 28.88 11.08 -0.02
C SER A 495 29.69 9.78 0.25
N LEU A 496 29.09 8.59 0.09
CA LEU A 496 29.78 7.32 0.31
C LEU A 496 30.05 6.61 -1.03
N HIS A 497 31.33 6.57 -1.42
CA HIS A 497 31.83 5.72 -2.51
C HIS A 497 32.03 4.28 -2.00
N ALA A 498 31.41 3.29 -2.65
CA ALA A 498 31.72 1.89 -2.45
C ALA A 498 32.83 1.45 -3.42
N GLN A 499 34.01 1.16 -2.88
CA GLN A 499 35.13 0.55 -3.61
C GLN A 499 34.85 -0.94 -3.85
N GLY A 500 35.13 -1.42 -5.07
CA GLY A 500 35.38 -2.85 -5.27
C GLY A 500 35.01 -3.48 -6.61
N ILE A 501 35.30 -2.85 -7.76
CA ILE A 501 35.44 -3.55 -9.06
C ILE A 501 36.62 -2.92 -9.82
N GLY A 502 37.60 -3.74 -10.21
CA GLY A 502 38.75 -3.29 -11.02
C GLY A 502 38.40 -3.13 -12.51
N PRO A 503 39.22 -2.41 -13.30
CA PRO A 503 38.78 -1.79 -14.56
C PRO A 503 38.68 -2.74 -15.77
N ASN A 504 39.10 -3.99 -15.66
CA ASN A 504 39.30 -4.88 -16.82
C ASN A 504 38.54 -6.19 -16.63
N GLY A 505 37.22 -6.17 -16.76
CA GLY A 505 36.36 -7.35 -16.63
C GLY A 505 36.80 -8.55 -17.47
N GLU A 506 37.52 -9.49 -16.85
CA GLU A 506 37.82 -10.80 -17.42
C GLU A 506 37.05 -11.90 -16.68
N LEU A 507 36.31 -12.66 -17.49
CA LEU A 507 35.54 -13.86 -17.16
C LEU A 507 36.48 -15.05 -16.93
N LEU A 508 36.24 -15.83 -15.87
CA LEU A 508 36.83 -17.16 -15.75
C LEU A 508 35.78 -18.24 -16.03
N GLN A 509 36.11 -19.06 -17.03
CA GLN A 509 35.32 -20.15 -17.62
C GLN A 509 35.11 -21.36 -16.68
N GLU A 510 34.00 -22.07 -16.90
CA GLU A 510 33.70 -23.40 -16.37
C GLU A 510 34.69 -24.49 -16.84
N PRO A 511 34.77 -25.62 -16.11
CA PRO A 511 34.87 -26.91 -16.76
C PRO A 511 33.72 -27.86 -16.40
N ALA A 512 33.37 -28.66 -17.40
CA ALA A 512 32.25 -29.58 -17.45
C ALA A 512 32.48 -30.91 -16.72
N THR A 513 31.35 -31.56 -16.41
CA THR A 513 31.09 -33.01 -16.24
C THR A 513 31.80 -33.80 -15.12
N GLY A 514 30.98 -34.32 -14.20
CA GLY A 514 31.19 -35.62 -13.54
C GLY A 514 31.44 -35.59 -12.04
N ALA A 515 30.39 -35.74 -11.23
CA ALA A 515 30.35 -36.53 -9.99
C ALA A 515 29.15 -36.11 -9.11
N VAL A 516 28.04 -36.82 -9.27
CA VAL A 516 26.99 -36.91 -8.26
C VAL A 516 27.55 -37.75 -7.12
N THR A 517 28.23 -37.13 -6.13
CA THR A 517 28.62 -37.78 -4.86
C THR A 517 29.15 -36.86 -3.74
N GLU A 518 29.11 -35.53 -3.88
CA GLU A 518 29.60 -34.61 -2.82
C GLU A 518 28.54 -33.59 -2.38
N ALA A 519 27.44 -34.05 -1.78
CA ALA A 519 26.54 -33.20 -0.99
C ALA A 519 26.84 -33.26 0.53
N ALA A 520 27.85 -34.05 0.94
CA ALA A 520 28.19 -34.31 2.34
C ALA A 520 29.50 -33.63 2.82
N SER A 521 30.16 -32.80 2.00
CA SER A 521 31.46 -32.20 2.30
C SER A 521 31.44 -30.70 2.64
N LEU A 522 30.28 -30.04 2.65
CA LEU A 522 30.16 -28.61 3.02
C LEU A 522 30.21 -28.33 4.54
N VAL A 523 30.36 -29.34 5.40
CA VAL A 523 30.47 -29.18 6.87
C VAL A 523 31.92 -29.29 7.36
N ARG A 524 32.82 -28.55 6.71
CA ARG A 524 34.11 -28.15 7.32
C ARG A 524 34.25 -26.64 7.22
N LEU A 525 33.42 -25.94 7.99
CA LEU A 525 33.72 -24.56 8.38
C LEU A 525 34.99 -24.61 9.24
N SER A 526 36.12 -24.29 8.62
CA SER A 526 37.27 -23.78 9.34
C SER A 526 36.77 -22.60 10.18
N ALA A 527 37.08 -22.63 11.47
CA ALA A 527 36.69 -21.61 12.43
C ALA A 527 37.27 -20.25 12.05
N VAL A 528 36.61 -19.54 11.13
CA VAL A 528 36.73 -18.09 11.04
C VAL A 528 36.04 -17.60 12.30
N LYS A 529 36.84 -17.20 13.29
CA LYS A 529 36.36 -16.60 14.54
C LYS A 529 35.34 -15.50 14.20
N PRO A 530 34.03 -15.66 14.51
CA PRO A 530 33.13 -14.53 14.60
C PRO A 530 33.33 -13.96 16.00
N THR A 531 34.52 -13.43 16.26
CA THR A 531 34.73 -12.53 17.39
C THR A 531 34.26 -11.16 16.92
N ASP A 532 33.33 -10.56 17.67
CA ASP A 532 32.98 -9.13 17.68
C ASP A 532 31.92 -8.62 16.68
N VAL A 533 30.75 -9.28 16.57
CA VAL A 533 29.55 -8.65 15.94
C VAL A 533 28.35 -8.55 16.88
N GLU A 534 28.23 -9.44 17.87
CA GLU A 534 27.18 -9.33 18.90
C GLU A 534 27.60 -8.35 19.98
N TRP A 535 26.68 -7.45 20.35
CA TRP A 535 26.87 -6.58 21.50
C TRP A 535 26.91 -7.41 22.79
N ASN A 536 28.06 -7.44 23.45
CA ASN A 536 28.27 -8.14 24.70
C ASN A 536 28.59 -7.10 25.78
N PRO A 537 27.60 -6.60 26.54
CA PRO A 537 27.83 -5.59 27.56
C PRO A 537 28.84 -6.07 28.60
N THR A 538 29.62 -5.14 29.13
CA THR A 538 30.16 -5.31 30.48
C THR A 538 29.00 -5.21 31.46
N GLN A 539 28.36 -6.34 31.75
CA GLN A 539 27.32 -6.46 32.77
C GLN A 539 27.96 -6.31 34.15
N SER A 540 27.33 -5.53 35.03
CA SER A 540 27.75 -5.47 36.42
C SER A 540 27.17 -6.69 37.16
N VAL A 541 27.95 -7.27 38.08
CA VAL A 541 27.48 -8.40 38.88
C VAL A 541 26.33 -7.89 39.74
N LEU A 542 25.12 -8.35 39.45
CA LEU A 542 23.94 -8.13 40.29
C LEU A 542 24.31 -8.52 41.73
N CYS A 543 24.11 -7.62 42.70
CA CYS A 543 24.31 -7.95 44.10
C CYS A 543 23.30 -9.05 44.49
N THR A 544 23.75 -10.30 44.50
CA THR A 544 22.97 -11.50 44.83
C THR A 544 22.30 -11.42 46.20
N SER A 545 22.81 -10.58 47.11
CA SER A 545 22.21 -10.28 48.41
C SER A 545 20.83 -9.61 48.36
N SER A 546 20.35 -9.19 47.18
CA SER A 546 19.08 -8.45 47.01
C SER A 546 17.92 -9.26 46.42
N LEU A 547 18.14 -10.55 46.08
CA LEU A 547 17.16 -11.40 45.38
C LEU A 547 16.35 -12.35 46.29
N GLY A 548 16.62 -12.34 47.61
CA GLY A 548 15.91 -13.15 48.61
C GLY A 548 16.47 -14.57 48.78
N ASP A 549 16.40 -15.12 49.99
CA ASP A 549 16.86 -16.49 50.29
C ASP A 549 15.88 -17.53 49.74
N VAL A 550 16.42 -18.52 49.04
CA VAL A 550 15.65 -19.60 48.40
C VAL A 550 15.68 -20.85 49.28
N SER A 551 14.51 -21.47 49.50
CA SER A 551 14.40 -22.70 50.30
C SER A 551 14.49 -23.94 49.42
N ILE A 552 15.32 -24.91 49.81
CA ILE A 552 15.59 -26.13 49.03
C ILE A 552 15.02 -27.34 49.79
N TYR A 553 14.26 -28.17 49.09
CA TYR A 553 13.62 -29.39 49.56
C TYR A 553 14.06 -30.60 48.70
N PRO A 554 13.96 -31.83 49.21
CA PRO A 554 14.15 -33.02 48.37
C PRO A 554 13.08 -33.06 47.27
N LEU A 555 13.46 -33.48 46.07
CA LEU A 555 12.56 -33.52 44.91
C LEU A 555 11.37 -34.45 45.16
N ASN A 556 10.15 -33.89 45.20
CA ASN A 556 8.92 -34.65 45.33
C ASN A 556 8.12 -34.58 44.01
N LEU A 557 8.14 -35.65 43.24
CA LEU A 557 7.46 -35.73 41.94
C LEU A 557 6.06 -36.33 42.12
N SER A 558 5.08 -35.78 41.42
CA SER A 558 3.72 -36.34 41.40
C SER A 558 3.70 -37.64 40.58
N ASP A 559 2.95 -38.63 41.07
CA ASP A 559 2.66 -39.88 40.36
C ASP A 559 1.80 -39.57 39.12
N THR A 560 2.45 -39.25 38.01
CA THR A 560 1.83 -38.93 36.74
C THR A 560 1.98 -40.11 35.77
N SER A 561 0.95 -40.37 34.98
CA SER A 561 0.98 -41.45 34.01
C SER A 561 2.03 -41.18 32.92
N PRO A 562 2.75 -42.23 32.47
CA PRO A 562 3.74 -42.09 31.41
C PRO A 562 3.07 -41.69 30.10
N LEU A 563 3.73 -40.85 29.31
CA LEU A 563 3.27 -40.45 27.98
C LEU A 563 3.54 -41.56 26.97
N SER A 564 2.50 -42.12 26.36
CA SER A 564 2.64 -43.08 25.27
C SER A 564 2.57 -42.40 23.90
N LEU A 565 3.56 -42.66 23.05
CA LEU A 565 3.63 -42.15 21.68
C LEU A 565 4.11 -43.23 20.71
N TYR A 566 3.85 -43.05 19.43
CA TYR A 566 4.30 -43.92 18.36
C TYR A 566 5.36 -43.22 17.52
N MET A 567 6.41 -43.96 17.14
CA MET A 567 7.43 -43.51 16.19
C MET A 567 7.71 -44.64 15.21
N GLU A 568 7.58 -44.39 13.90
CA GLU A 568 7.77 -45.40 12.84
C GLU A 568 6.99 -46.73 13.04
N SER A 569 5.83 -46.66 13.73
CA SER A 569 4.96 -47.79 14.12
C SER A 569 5.37 -48.56 15.39
N GLU A 570 6.44 -48.18 16.07
CA GLU A 570 6.79 -48.69 17.40
C GLU A 570 6.18 -47.81 18.50
N GLN A 571 5.65 -48.44 19.54
CA GLN A 571 5.11 -47.73 20.71
C GLN A 571 6.24 -47.45 21.72
N ILE A 572 6.43 -46.17 22.03
CA ILE A 572 7.38 -45.67 23.02
C ILE A 572 6.57 -45.17 24.22
N SER A 573 6.93 -45.63 25.42
CA SER A 573 6.37 -45.13 26.67
C SER A 573 7.42 -44.31 27.40
N LEU A 574 7.19 -43.00 27.49
CA LEU A 574 8.08 -42.07 28.18
C LEU A 574 7.66 -41.94 29.64
N PRO A 575 8.53 -42.29 30.60
CA PRO A 575 8.26 -42.03 32.01
C PRO A 575 8.25 -40.52 32.27
N ALA A 576 7.30 -40.09 33.10
CA ALA A 576 7.20 -38.70 33.55
C ALA A 576 8.50 -38.25 34.23
N TYR A 577 8.91 -36.99 33.98
CA TYR A 577 10.13 -36.38 34.52
C TYR A 577 11.43 -37.10 34.14
N ALA A 578 11.41 -37.89 33.06
CA ALA A 578 12.58 -38.57 32.56
C ALA A 578 12.76 -38.37 31.06
N ALA A 579 14.02 -38.48 30.62
CA ALA A 579 14.37 -38.50 29.22
C ALA A 579 14.53 -39.94 28.72
N GLN A 580 14.41 -40.15 27.41
CA GLN A 580 14.78 -41.36 26.70
C GLN A 580 15.61 -40.98 25.48
N SER A 581 16.65 -41.76 25.20
CA SER A 581 17.49 -41.60 24.02
C SER A 581 16.96 -42.49 22.90
N LEU A 582 16.83 -41.93 21.70
CA LEU A 582 16.37 -42.60 20.50
C LEU A 582 17.41 -42.46 19.38
N PRO A 583 17.53 -43.47 18.50
CA PRO A 583 18.39 -43.36 17.33
C PRO A 583 17.88 -42.24 16.42
N ASN A 584 18.80 -41.42 15.91
CA ASN A 584 18.46 -40.36 14.98
C ASN A 584 18.49 -40.92 13.55
N PRO A 585 17.37 -40.90 12.80
CA PRO A 585 17.36 -41.40 11.41
C PRO A 585 18.30 -40.61 10.48
N ARG A 586 18.70 -39.39 10.87
CA ARG A 586 19.59 -38.51 10.09
C ARG A 586 21.07 -38.62 10.48
N SER A 587 21.37 -39.17 11.65
CA SER A 587 22.74 -39.25 12.16
C SER A 587 22.97 -40.54 12.92
N THR A 588 23.94 -41.34 12.47
CA THR A 588 24.37 -42.55 13.17
C THR A 588 25.13 -42.27 14.47
N ILE A 589 25.55 -41.02 14.69
CA ILE A 589 26.46 -40.63 15.79
C ILE A 589 25.72 -39.89 16.91
N ARG A 590 24.68 -39.10 16.59
CA ARG A 590 24.01 -38.22 17.57
C ARG A 590 22.56 -38.65 17.78
N PRO A 591 22.18 -39.13 18.97
CA PRO A 591 20.80 -39.53 19.25
C PRO A 591 19.86 -38.31 19.38
N ILE A 592 18.57 -38.57 19.28
CA ILE A 592 17.49 -37.65 19.66
C ILE A 592 17.12 -37.97 21.12
N TYR A 593 16.91 -36.95 21.94
CA TYR A 593 16.39 -37.12 23.28
C TYR A 593 14.95 -36.65 23.34
N LEU A 594 14.05 -37.52 23.78
CA LEU A 594 12.68 -37.16 24.13
C LEU A 594 12.55 -37.12 25.64
N LEU A 595 12.02 -36.04 26.19
CA LEU A 595 11.72 -35.91 27.60
C LEU A 595 10.25 -35.62 27.80
N ASP A 596 9.73 -36.14 28.91
CA ASP A 596 8.37 -35.89 29.35
C ASP A 596 8.38 -34.96 30.56
N ALA A 597 7.90 -33.74 30.36
CA ALA A 597 7.78 -32.72 31.39
C ALA A 597 6.55 -32.95 32.31
N ALA A 598 5.72 -33.96 32.02
CA ALA A 598 4.55 -34.34 32.82
C ALA A 598 3.44 -33.29 32.94
N GLY A 599 3.43 -32.26 32.09
CA GLY A 599 2.41 -31.22 32.06
C GLY A 599 2.54 -30.31 30.85
N HIS A 600 1.57 -29.41 30.61
CA HIS A 600 1.53 -28.58 29.41
C HIS A 600 2.67 -27.56 29.43
N ILE A 601 3.44 -27.52 28.35
CA ILE A 601 4.60 -26.63 28.19
C ILE A 601 4.16 -25.30 27.61
N TYR A 602 4.58 -24.20 28.22
CA TYR A 602 4.32 -22.84 27.73
C TYR A 602 5.55 -22.21 27.06
N ASP A 603 6.74 -22.46 27.61
CA ASP A 603 7.97 -21.89 27.06
C ASP A 603 9.22 -22.69 27.43
N LEU A 604 10.30 -22.47 26.67
CA LEU A 604 11.60 -23.08 26.84
C LEU A 604 12.69 -21.99 26.77
N ALA A 605 13.67 -22.05 27.66
CA ALA A 605 14.81 -21.15 27.59
C ALA A 605 16.11 -21.83 28.03
N TRP A 606 17.15 -21.71 27.22
CA TRP A 606 18.48 -22.22 27.55
C TRP A 606 19.29 -21.22 28.36
N ALA A 607 20.03 -21.71 29.35
CA ALA A 607 21.01 -20.90 30.08
C ALA A 607 22.26 -20.64 29.23
N HIS A 608 22.86 -19.46 29.40
CA HIS A 608 24.00 -19.01 28.59
C HIS A 608 25.35 -19.63 28.99
N HIS A 609 25.53 -19.91 30.28
CA HIS A 609 26.80 -20.26 30.90
C HIS A 609 26.80 -21.70 31.45
N ARG A 610 25.62 -22.34 31.50
CA ARG A 610 25.40 -23.73 31.92
C ARG A 610 24.62 -24.43 30.82
N SER A 611 24.89 -25.70 30.59
CA SER A 611 24.12 -26.53 29.65
C SER A 611 22.77 -26.91 30.29
N TRP A 612 22.02 -25.90 30.76
CA TRP A 612 20.74 -26.05 31.44
C TRP A 612 19.61 -25.56 30.55
N LEU A 613 18.54 -26.35 30.51
CA LEU A 613 17.29 -26.01 29.84
C LEU A 613 16.21 -25.77 30.89
N ALA A 614 15.67 -24.56 30.92
CA ALA A 614 14.49 -24.24 31.70
C ALA A 614 13.23 -24.53 30.87
N ILE A 615 12.24 -25.16 31.50
CA ILE A 615 10.97 -25.53 30.89
C ILE A 615 9.85 -24.98 31.78
N ALA A 616 9.01 -24.11 31.22
CA ALA A 616 7.82 -23.60 31.90
C ALA A 616 6.66 -24.58 31.69
N VAL A 617 6.18 -25.18 32.78
CA VAL A 617 5.24 -26.31 32.75
C VAL A 617 4.11 -26.08 33.74
N SER A 618 2.89 -26.42 33.34
CA SER A 618 1.75 -26.54 34.27
C SER A 618 1.70 -27.91 34.92
N ASP A 619 0.96 -28.06 36.02
CA ASP A 619 0.82 -29.37 36.67
C ASP A 619 -0.08 -30.35 35.88
N GLU A 620 -0.85 -29.87 34.89
CA GLU A 620 -1.75 -30.69 34.05
C GLU A 620 -1.29 -30.72 32.59
N ARG A 621 -1.52 -31.83 31.87
CA ARG A 621 -1.18 -31.94 30.44
C ARG A 621 -2.16 -31.22 29.50
N HIS A 622 -3.30 -30.79 30.00
CA HIS A 622 -4.32 -30.12 29.19
C HIS A 622 -4.07 -28.60 29.18
N PRO A 623 -4.26 -27.94 28.03
CA PRO A 623 -4.14 -26.50 27.94
C PRO A 623 -5.31 -25.84 28.67
N THR A 624 -5.06 -25.29 29.84
CA THR A 624 -6.01 -24.38 30.49
C THR A 624 -5.86 -23.00 29.85
N SER A 625 -6.60 -22.78 28.75
CA SER A 625 -6.70 -21.46 28.12
C SER A 625 -7.74 -20.64 28.86
N THR A 626 -7.40 -19.99 29.98
CA THR A 626 -8.23 -18.91 30.55
C THR A 626 -7.49 -18.22 31.70
N PHE A 627 -7.34 -16.90 31.58
CA PHE A 627 -6.97 -15.99 32.67
C PHE A 627 -8.11 -15.85 33.73
N ASP A 628 -9.12 -16.71 33.70
CA ASP A 628 -10.42 -16.47 34.36
C ASP A 628 -10.71 -17.38 35.56
N GLU A 629 -9.81 -18.28 35.91
CA GLU A 629 -9.78 -18.87 37.25
C GLU A 629 -8.31 -18.93 37.69
N ALA A 630 -8.06 -18.64 38.97
CA ALA A 630 -6.74 -18.79 39.55
C ALA A 630 -6.32 -20.27 39.48
N VAL A 631 -5.72 -20.67 38.34
CA VAL A 631 -5.20 -22.02 38.13
C VAL A 631 -4.06 -22.20 39.11
N ARG A 632 -4.34 -22.98 40.16
CA ARG A 632 -3.40 -23.35 41.19
C ARG A 632 -2.46 -24.41 40.62
N GLY A 633 -1.24 -24.02 40.28
CA GLY A 633 -0.15 -24.99 40.14
C GLY A 633 0.56 -24.99 38.78
N GLY A 634 1.88 -25.05 38.87
CA GLY A 634 2.84 -25.08 37.78
C GLY A 634 4.24 -24.90 38.34
N ALA A 635 5.25 -25.21 37.53
CA ALA A 635 6.64 -25.12 37.95
C ALA A 635 7.57 -24.86 36.76
N ILE A 636 8.75 -24.35 37.07
CA ILE A 636 9.84 -24.28 36.10
C ILE A 636 10.77 -25.45 36.36
N GLN A 637 10.91 -26.35 35.38
CA GLN A 637 11.84 -27.47 35.48
C GLN A 637 13.18 -27.07 34.87
N ILE A 638 14.27 -27.34 35.58
CA ILE A 638 15.63 -27.13 35.06
C ILE A 638 16.24 -28.50 34.78
N TRP A 639 16.55 -28.71 33.51
CA TRP A 639 17.16 -29.93 32.99
C TRP A 639 18.63 -29.69 32.68
N SER A 640 19.50 -30.56 33.15
CA SER A 640 20.94 -30.50 32.91
C SER A 640 21.31 -31.40 31.74
N LEU A 641 22.09 -30.85 30.80
CA LEU A 641 22.59 -31.53 29.62
C LEU A 641 24.13 -31.49 29.59
N GLN A 642 24.76 -32.14 30.57
CA GLN A 642 26.23 -32.19 30.64
C GLN A 642 26.79 -33.01 29.46
N ASP A 643 27.75 -32.45 28.71
CA ASP A 643 28.55 -33.12 27.67
C ASP A 643 27.77 -33.99 26.65
N ARG A 644 26.58 -33.54 26.22
CA ARG A 644 25.70 -34.26 25.27
C ARG A 644 25.20 -35.61 25.77
N ASN A 645 25.32 -35.87 27.06
CA ASN A 645 24.70 -37.01 27.71
C ASN A 645 23.19 -36.85 27.74
N LYS A 646 22.53 -37.90 28.18
CA LYS A 646 21.09 -37.93 28.40
C LYS A 646 20.67 -36.74 29.31
N PRO A 647 19.65 -35.95 28.95
CA PRO A 647 19.14 -34.89 29.80
C PRO A 647 18.59 -35.45 31.11
N GLU A 648 18.93 -34.82 32.23
CA GLU A 648 18.46 -35.20 33.56
C GLU A 648 17.81 -34.02 34.28
N LEU A 649 16.71 -34.29 34.98
CA LEU A 649 16.02 -33.28 35.77
C LEU A 649 16.86 -32.94 37.00
N LEU A 650 17.27 -31.68 37.10
CA LEU A 650 18.12 -31.19 38.18
C LEU A 650 17.30 -30.53 39.28
N MET A 651 16.31 -29.72 38.91
CA MET A 651 15.48 -29.05 39.91
C MET A 651 14.13 -28.63 39.37
N VAL A 652 13.19 -28.46 40.30
CA VAL A 652 11.83 -27.95 40.04
C VAL A 652 11.64 -26.70 40.88
N LEU A 653 11.48 -25.56 40.21
CA LEU A 653 11.22 -24.27 40.85
C LEU A 653 9.71 -24.07 40.98
N ARG A 654 9.18 -23.98 42.20
CA ARG A 654 7.77 -23.71 42.45
C ARG A 654 7.56 -22.29 42.97
N SER A 655 6.51 -21.65 42.48
CA SER A 655 6.10 -20.29 42.86
C SER A 655 4.63 -20.24 43.25
N LEU A 656 4.27 -19.36 44.19
CA LEU A 656 2.87 -19.04 44.51
C LEU A 656 2.18 -18.20 43.43
N ALA A 657 2.92 -17.67 42.45
CA ALA A 657 2.40 -16.86 41.35
C ALA A 657 1.62 -17.67 40.28
N GLY A 658 1.56 -19.00 40.42
CA GLY A 658 0.84 -19.89 39.53
C GLY A 658 1.71 -20.43 38.40
N THR A 659 1.10 -20.69 37.24
CA THR A 659 1.78 -21.30 36.09
C THR A 659 2.72 -20.31 35.39
N PRO A 660 3.99 -20.66 35.15
CA PRO A 660 4.91 -19.83 34.37
C PRO A 660 4.53 -19.81 32.89
N CYS A 661 4.60 -18.64 32.25
CA CYS A 661 4.19 -18.43 30.86
C CYS A 661 5.37 -18.23 29.90
N ARG A 662 6.30 -17.31 30.20
CA ARG A 662 7.48 -17.02 29.37
C ARG A 662 8.74 -17.02 30.20
N LEU A 663 9.86 -17.41 29.60
CA LEU A 663 11.16 -17.54 30.27
C LEU A 663 12.27 -16.81 29.50
N ALA A 664 13.17 -16.12 30.20
CA ALA A 664 14.45 -15.70 29.61
C ALA A 664 15.58 -15.72 30.62
N TRP A 665 16.73 -16.17 30.14
CA TRP A 665 17.97 -16.17 30.90
C TRP A 665 18.82 -14.95 30.59
N ASN A 666 19.39 -14.37 31.63
CA ASN A 666 20.53 -13.49 31.48
C ASN A 666 21.84 -14.31 31.31
N ALA A 667 22.90 -13.67 30.84
CA ALA A 667 24.23 -14.25 30.70
C ALA A 667 24.80 -14.77 32.03
N HIS A 668 24.48 -14.11 33.15
CA HIS A 668 24.92 -14.47 34.51
C HIS A 668 24.15 -15.62 35.17
N GLY A 669 23.10 -16.15 34.55
CA GLY A 669 22.32 -17.25 35.14
C GLY A 669 21.19 -16.86 36.06
N ILE A 670 20.70 -15.63 35.92
CA ILE A 670 19.43 -15.22 36.49
C ILE A 670 18.33 -15.54 35.49
N LEU A 671 17.24 -16.13 35.96
CA LEU A 671 16.07 -16.49 35.18
C LEU A 671 14.94 -15.50 35.46
N ALA A 672 14.41 -14.85 34.43
CA ALA A 672 13.13 -14.13 34.52
C ALA A 672 11.99 -15.03 34.03
N ALA A 673 10.88 -14.98 34.75
CA ALA A 673 9.65 -15.68 34.40
C ALA A 673 8.43 -14.79 34.58
N THR A 674 7.54 -14.77 33.59
CA THR A 674 6.17 -14.24 33.74
C THR A 674 5.22 -15.36 34.17
N TYR A 675 4.17 -15.02 34.89
CA TYR A 675 3.19 -15.98 35.40
C TYR A 675 1.77 -15.64 34.96
N CYS A 676 0.86 -16.61 35.01
CA CYS A 676 -0.55 -16.42 34.63
C CYS A 676 -1.27 -15.36 35.48
N ASP A 677 -0.85 -15.09 36.72
CA ASP A 677 -1.38 -13.97 37.52
C ASP A 677 -0.93 -12.60 37.00
N GLY A 678 -0.08 -12.57 35.97
CA GLY A 678 0.50 -11.38 35.36
C GLY A 678 1.70 -10.80 36.12
N SER A 679 2.18 -11.50 37.14
CA SER A 679 3.41 -11.12 37.84
C SER A 679 4.65 -11.51 37.04
N LEU A 680 5.75 -10.83 37.34
CA LEU A 680 7.09 -11.11 36.84
C LEU A 680 7.96 -11.48 38.03
N SER A 681 8.75 -12.54 37.94
CA SER A 681 9.74 -12.86 38.98
C SER A 681 11.13 -13.03 38.38
N MET A 682 12.16 -12.59 39.11
CA MET A 682 13.56 -12.84 38.79
C MET A 682 14.14 -13.78 39.85
N ILE A 683 14.70 -14.89 39.38
CA ILE A 683 15.15 -16.00 40.22
C ILE A 683 16.64 -16.22 39.95
N ASP A 684 17.45 -16.13 41.00
CA ASP A 684 18.82 -16.64 40.97
C ASP A 684 18.77 -18.15 41.20
N VAL A 685 19.08 -18.92 40.16
CA VAL A 685 18.89 -20.38 40.19
C VAL A 685 20.07 -21.02 40.92
N PRO A 686 19.83 -21.66 42.09
CA PRO A 686 20.91 -22.18 42.92
C PRO A 686 21.65 -23.31 42.20
N HIS A 687 22.92 -23.49 42.55
CA HIS A 687 23.71 -24.63 42.07
C HIS A 687 23.57 -25.79 43.05
N THR A 688 23.00 -26.91 42.58
CA THR A 688 22.87 -28.15 43.34
C THR A 688 23.33 -29.32 42.48
N ASP A 689 24.02 -30.28 43.10
CA ASP A 689 24.45 -31.52 42.43
C ASP A 689 23.41 -32.64 42.53
N THR A 690 22.42 -32.48 43.42
CA THR A 690 21.36 -33.46 43.66
C THR A 690 20.01 -32.93 43.21
N PRO A 691 19.14 -33.78 42.63
CA PRO A 691 17.81 -33.37 42.23
C PRO A 691 17.00 -32.82 43.41
N CYS A 692 16.55 -31.57 43.30
CA CYS A 692 15.87 -30.88 44.40
C CYS A 692 14.66 -30.06 43.95
N GLU A 693 13.75 -29.81 44.87
CA GLU A 693 12.66 -28.87 44.70
C GLU A 693 13.03 -27.54 45.37
N VAL A 694 12.74 -26.44 44.71
CA VAL A 694 13.21 -25.11 45.10
C VAL A 694 12.01 -24.19 45.18
N ASP A 695 11.74 -23.68 46.38
CA ASP A 695 10.65 -22.74 46.60
C ASP A 695 11.13 -21.31 46.35
N THR A 696 10.55 -20.67 45.33
CA THR A 696 10.91 -19.32 44.88
C THR A 696 9.98 -18.24 45.40
N THR A 697 9.14 -18.53 46.39
CA THR A 697 8.20 -17.56 46.99
C THR A 697 8.86 -16.30 47.56
N ASN A 698 10.08 -16.43 48.09
CA ASN A 698 10.85 -15.30 48.60
C ASN A 698 11.65 -14.55 47.52
N SER A 699 11.59 -15.01 46.26
CA SER A 699 12.26 -14.35 45.15
C SER A 699 11.61 -13.00 44.82
N LYS A 700 12.37 -12.13 44.18
CA LYS A 700 11.89 -10.80 43.82
C LYS A 700 10.81 -10.88 42.74
N CYS A 701 9.59 -10.48 43.12
CA CYS A 701 8.39 -10.52 42.29
C CYS A 701 7.82 -9.11 42.09
N TRP A 702 7.54 -8.74 40.85
CA TRP A 702 6.84 -7.52 40.48
C TRP A 702 5.39 -7.85 40.16
N ARG A 703 4.48 -7.12 40.81
CA ARG A 703 3.07 -7.04 40.43
C ARG A 703 2.79 -5.63 40.01
N PHE A 704 2.32 -5.46 38.79
CA PHE A 704 2.02 -4.13 38.24
C PHE A 704 0.57 -3.77 38.55
N GLU A 705 0.32 -2.52 38.91
CA GLU A 705 -1.05 -2.04 39.13
C GLU A 705 -1.79 -1.96 37.79
N ASN A 706 -2.88 -2.71 37.64
CA ASN A 706 -3.76 -2.75 36.46
C ASN A 706 -3.10 -3.23 35.15
N VAL A 707 -1.94 -3.89 35.21
CA VAL A 707 -1.21 -4.39 34.04
C VAL A 707 -0.69 -5.81 34.32
N HIS A 708 -0.85 -6.73 33.37
CA HIS A 708 -0.31 -8.09 33.49
C HIS A 708 0.85 -8.27 32.51
N ALA A 709 1.99 -8.76 33.01
CA ALA A 709 3.14 -9.10 32.21
C ALA A 709 2.90 -10.41 31.44
N TYR A 710 3.24 -10.42 30.15
CA TYR A 710 3.05 -11.59 29.28
C TYR A 710 4.36 -12.01 28.60
N SER A 711 4.90 -11.17 27.72
CA SER A 711 6.12 -11.44 26.97
C SER A 711 7.33 -10.74 27.60
N LEU A 712 8.52 -11.25 27.34
CA LEU A 712 9.75 -10.75 27.96
C LEU A 712 10.95 -10.91 27.02
N SER A 713 11.92 -9.99 27.12
CA SER A 713 13.18 -10.07 26.40
C SER A 713 14.29 -9.37 27.19
N TRP A 714 15.42 -10.04 27.32
CA TRP A 714 16.56 -9.56 28.10
C TRP A 714 17.61 -8.91 27.20
N ALA A 715 18.17 -7.78 27.62
CA ALA A 715 19.36 -7.22 27.00
C ALA A 715 20.22 -6.44 28.01
N GLY A 716 21.42 -6.95 28.29
CA GLY A 716 22.31 -6.34 29.27
C GLY A 716 21.66 -6.28 30.67
N ASP A 717 21.59 -5.08 31.22
CA ASP A 717 21.01 -4.81 32.55
C ASP A 717 19.55 -4.32 32.43
N ARG A 718 18.94 -4.50 31.26
CA ARG A 718 17.56 -4.12 30.96
C ARG A 718 16.72 -5.34 30.64
N LEU A 719 15.51 -5.36 31.19
CA LEU A 719 14.49 -6.35 30.90
C LEU A 719 13.28 -5.63 30.31
N ALA A 720 12.92 -5.98 29.08
CA ALA A 720 11.70 -5.48 28.45
C ALA A 720 10.57 -6.48 28.66
N VAL A 721 9.39 -5.97 29.00
CA VAL A 721 8.20 -6.76 29.33
C VAL A 721 7.00 -6.22 28.57
N GLY A 722 6.36 -7.09 27.80
CA GLY A 722 5.17 -6.79 27.03
C GLY A 722 3.93 -7.19 27.81
N CYS A 723 2.95 -6.30 27.85
CA CYS A 723 1.81 -6.43 28.73
C CYS A 723 0.51 -6.73 27.98
N THR A 724 -0.48 -7.25 28.70
CA THR A 724 -1.80 -7.63 28.16
C THR A 724 -2.63 -6.45 27.65
N ASN A 725 -2.37 -5.25 28.13
CA ASN A 725 -3.04 -4.00 27.73
C ASN A 725 -2.27 -3.20 26.65
N GLY A 726 -1.28 -3.82 26.00
CA GLY A 726 -0.48 -3.19 24.94
C GLY A 726 0.66 -2.29 25.41
N HIS A 727 0.90 -2.20 26.72
CA HIS A 727 2.05 -1.48 27.23
C HIS A 727 3.34 -2.30 27.13
N ILE A 728 4.45 -1.59 26.95
CA ILE A 728 5.80 -2.13 27.10
C ILE A 728 6.44 -1.46 28.31
N LEU A 729 6.97 -2.28 29.22
CA LEU A 729 7.73 -1.86 30.38
C LEU A 729 9.21 -2.16 30.14
N VAL A 730 10.09 -1.23 30.50
CA VAL A 730 11.53 -1.47 30.54
C VAL A 730 11.99 -1.33 31.98
N LEU A 731 12.49 -2.42 32.54
CA LEU A 731 12.99 -2.51 33.91
C LEU A 731 14.51 -2.45 33.91
N ASN A 732 15.09 -1.78 34.90
CA ASN A 732 16.49 -1.92 35.23
C ASN A 732 16.66 -3.13 36.16
N THR A 733 17.48 -4.11 35.79
CA THR A 733 17.65 -5.32 36.58
C THR A 733 18.52 -5.12 37.82
N GLU A 734 19.37 -4.08 37.85
CA GLU A 734 20.21 -3.76 39.01
C GLU A 734 19.43 -3.01 40.09
N THR A 735 18.76 -1.90 39.71
CA THR A 735 17.97 -1.09 40.66
C THR A 735 16.59 -1.68 40.91
N CYS A 736 16.13 -2.58 40.03
CA CYS A 736 14.81 -3.18 40.05
C CYS A 736 13.66 -2.17 39.91
N GLU A 737 13.95 -1.00 39.34
CA GLU A 737 12.99 0.07 39.07
C GLU A 737 12.47 -0.02 37.64
N THR A 738 11.22 0.41 37.44
CA THR A 738 10.64 0.62 36.12
C THR A 738 11.18 1.92 35.53
N LEU A 739 11.97 1.81 34.47
CA LEU A 739 12.54 2.97 33.78
C LEU A 739 11.51 3.62 32.85
N ILE A 740 10.78 2.80 32.10
CA ILE A 740 9.86 3.26 31.06
C ILE A 740 8.58 2.42 31.11
N GLN A 741 7.44 3.09 30.94
CA GLN A 741 6.13 2.47 30.72
C GLN A 741 5.42 3.27 29.62
N ALA A 742 5.20 2.63 28.47
CA ALA A 742 4.61 3.28 27.31
C ALA A 742 3.54 2.40 26.64
N PRO A 743 2.41 2.98 26.18
CA PRO A 743 1.44 2.27 25.36
C PRO A 743 1.97 2.17 23.92
N VAL A 744 2.27 0.96 23.47
CA VAL A 744 2.85 0.71 22.13
C VAL A 744 1.87 -0.01 21.21
N HIS A 745 1.08 -0.92 21.75
CA HIS A 745 0.07 -1.70 21.05
C HIS A 745 -1.34 -1.36 21.55
N ASP A 746 -2.35 -1.64 20.72
CA ASP A 746 -3.77 -1.46 21.09
C ASP A 746 -4.28 -2.62 21.98
N SER A 747 -3.58 -3.76 21.96
CA SER A 747 -3.89 -4.96 22.74
C SER A 747 -2.62 -5.71 23.16
N LEU A 748 -2.76 -6.90 23.72
CA LEU A 748 -1.68 -7.73 24.26
C LEU A 748 -0.43 -7.79 23.37
N VAL A 749 0.72 -7.46 23.96
CA VAL A 749 2.05 -7.61 23.34
C VAL A 749 2.48 -9.07 23.43
N SER A 750 2.34 -9.81 22.34
CA SER A 750 2.50 -11.26 22.29
C SER A 750 3.96 -11.71 22.29
N ALA A 751 4.83 -10.95 21.64
CA ALA A 751 6.27 -11.15 21.65
C ALA A 751 7.01 -9.82 21.43
N LEU A 752 8.22 -9.74 21.97
CA LEU A 752 9.12 -8.61 21.77
C LEU A 752 10.57 -9.09 21.82
N SER A 753 11.46 -8.38 21.12
CA SER A 753 12.88 -8.70 21.08
C SER A 753 13.73 -7.44 20.95
N TRP A 754 14.79 -7.36 21.75
CA TRP A 754 15.81 -6.33 21.61
C TRP A 754 16.61 -6.48 20.32
N GLN A 755 17.11 -5.36 19.80
CA GLN A 755 18.20 -5.33 18.83
C GLN A 755 19.52 -5.49 19.57
N LEU A 756 20.18 -6.64 19.45
CA LEU A 756 21.46 -6.91 20.13
C LEU A 756 22.67 -6.47 19.31
N LEU A 757 22.63 -5.21 18.82
CA LEU A 757 23.76 -4.56 18.15
C LEU A 757 24.26 -3.38 18.99
N PRO A 758 25.58 -3.13 19.03
CA PRO A 758 26.12 -1.98 19.74
C PRO A 758 25.61 -0.71 19.07
N PRO A 759 25.11 0.28 19.84
CA PRO A 759 24.73 1.55 19.25
C PRO A 759 25.96 2.26 18.69
N VAL A 760 25.74 3.07 17.66
CA VAL A 760 26.78 3.82 16.96
C VAL A 760 26.61 5.30 17.30
N ASP A 761 27.70 5.97 17.65
CA ASP A 761 27.70 7.41 17.94
C ASP A 761 27.51 8.24 16.65
N ILE A 762 27.25 9.54 16.78
CA ILE A 762 27.12 10.51 15.68
C ILE A 762 28.36 10.52 14.78
N GLU A 763 29.54 10.22 15.35
CA GLU A 763 30.83 10.11 14.65
C GLU A 763 31.03 8.75 13.94
N GLY A 764 30.03 7.85 13.93
CA GLY A 764 30.12 6.52 13.33
C GLY A 764 30.92 5.51 14.16
N LYS A 765 31.28 5.86 15.40
CA LYS A 765 32.06 4.99 16.30
C LYS A 765 31.13 4.03 17.06
N ILE A 766 31.41 2.74 16.94
CA ILE A 766 30.66 1.68 17.64
C ILE A 766 30.90 1.79 19.15
N GLN A 767 29.82 1.97 19.92
CA GLN A 767 29.88 2.02 21.38
C GLN A 767 29.62 0.62 21.98
N ILE A 768 30.67 -0.19 22.05
CA ILE A 768 30.61 -1.58 22.54
C ILE A 768 30.08 -1.67 23.99
N LYS A 769 30.24 -0.62 24.80
CA LYS A 769 29.76 -0.60 26.20
C LYS A 769 28.33 -0.09 26.39
N ALA A 770 27.73 0.50 25.37
CA ALA A 770 26.43 1.17 25.50
C ALA A 770 25.26 0.19 25.33
N GLN A 771 24.25 0.32 26.19
CA GLN A 771 23.10 -0.59 26.24
C GLN A 771 22.20 -0.43 25.00
N PRO A 772 21.53 -1.50 24.52
CA PRO A 772 20.66 -1.46 23.37
C PRO A 772 19.43 -0.63 23.70
N THR A 773 18.97 0.07 22.66
CA THR A 773 17.91 1.06 22.76
C THR A 773 16.69 0.67 21.95
N THR A 774 16.83 -0.23 20.97
CA THR A 774 15.77 -0.56 20.03
C THR A 774 15.10 -1.88 20.38
N ILE A 775 13.77 -1.88 20.41
CA ILE A 775 12.92 -3.05 20.64
C ILE A 775 11.98 -3.20 19.43
N LEU A 776 11.87 -4.42 18.91
CA LEU A 776 10.77 -4.79 18.03
C LEU A 776 9.71 -5.53 18.83
N SER A 777 8.45 -5.18 18.68
CA SER A 777 7.31 -5.81 19.34
C SER A 777 6.19 -6.14 18.36
N VAL A 778 5.49 -7.23 18.64
CA VAL A 778 4.32 -7.68 17.89
C VAL A 778 3.16 -7.93 18.85
N GLY A 779 1.95 -7.66 18.39
CA GLY A 779 0.74 -7.73 19.22
C GLY A 779 -0.38 -8.58 18.63
N LEU A 780 -1.36 -8.90 19.46
CA LEU A 780 -2.61 -9.52 19.01
C LEU A 780 -3.49 -8.58 18.18
N ASP A 781 -3.17 -7.28 18.19
CA ASP A 781 -3.72 -6.28 17.28
C ASP A 781 -3.19 -6.43 15.84
N GLY A 782 -2.29 -7.38 15.60
CA GLY A 782 -1.71 -7.65 14.29
C GLY A 782 -0.72 -6.58 13.83
N THR A 783 -0.28 -5.70 14.73
CA THR A 783 0.72 -4.65 14.43
C THR A 783 2.14 -5.12 14.73
N GLU A 784 3.08 -4.58 13.96
CA GLU A 784 4.52 -4.73 14.16
C GLU A 784 5.10 -3.34 14.45
N MET A 785 5.68 -3.17 15.63
CA MET A 785 6.17 -1.88 16.11
C MET A 785 7.67 -1.96 16.41
N VAL A 786 8.39 -0.91 16.05
CA VAL A 786 9.77 -0.67 16.47
C VAL A 786 9.77 0.54 17.40
N SER A 787 10.25 0.34 18.61
CA SER A 787 10.28 1.36 19.65
C SER A 787 11.72 1.59 20.10
N GLU A 788 12.10 2.86 20.19
CA GLU A 788 13.36 3.24 20.81
C GLU A 788 13.12 3.63 22.27
N THR A 789 13.98 3.21 23.19
CA THR A 789 13.85 3.51 24.64
C THR A 789 13.78 5.01 24.94
N SER A 790 14.38 5.87 24.12
CA SER A 790 14.33 7.33 24.27
C SER A 790 12.99 7.93 23.82
N ALA A 791 12.23 7.24 22.97
CA ALA A 791 11.06 7.76 22.27
C ALA A 791 9.90 6.73 22.21
N MET A 792 9.70 5.96 23.28
CA MET A 792 8.69 4.88 23.29
C MET A 792 7.24 5.34 23.12
N PHE A 793 6.94 6.63 23.33
CA PHE A 793 5.60 7.20 23.10
C PHE A 793 5.30 7.51 21.62
N ALA A 794 6.31 7.36 20.74
CA ALA A 794 6.16 7.53 19.30
C ALA A 794 6.74 6.30 18.57
N PRO A 795 6.18 5.10 18.78
CA PRO A 795 6.67 3.88 18.16
C PRO A 795 6.47 3.92 16.64
N PHE A 796 7.43 3.37 15.90
CA PHE A 796 7.38 3.26 14.45
C PHE A 796 6.68 1.97 14.03
N ARG A 797 5.52 2.07 13.38
CA ARG A 797 4.80 0.90 12.86
C ARG A 797 5.44 0.42 11.54
N LEU A 798 5.99 -0.78 11.53
CA LEU A 798 6.56 -1.42 10.34
C LEU A 798 5.47 -1.97 9.41
N ALA A 799 4.52 -2.71 9.98
CA ALA A 799 3.42 -3.31 9.23
C ALA A 799 2.20 -3.57 10.13
N HIS A 800 1.08 -3.88 9.49
CA HIS A 800 -0.15 -4.28 10.15
C HIS A 800 -0.90 -5.32 9.30
N THR A 801 -1.35 -6.39 9.94
CA THR A 801 -2.24 -7.41 9.37
C THR A 801 -3.49 -7.58 10.20
N ARG A 802 -4.50 -8.20 9.60
CA ARG A 802 -5.76 -8.53 10.29
C ARG A 802 -5.64 -9.73 11.24
N GLU A 803 -4.58 -10.52 11.10
CA GLU A 803 -4.33 -11.67 11.97
C GLU A 803 -3.42 -11.29 13.16
N PRO A 804 -3.67 -11.86 14.35
CA PRO A 804 -2.78 -11.72 15.50
C PRO A 804 -1.39 -12.29 15.17
N ARG A 805 -0.34 -11.62 15.66
CA ARG A 805 1.03 -12.12 15.56
C ARG A 805 1.45 -12.70 16.90
N TYR A 806 2.26 -13.76 16.89
CA TYR A 806 2.58 -14.49 18.13
C TYR A 806 4.06 -14.55 18.48
N ALA A 807 4.96 -14.40 17.50
CA ALA A 807 6.38 -14.66 17.69
C ALA A 807 7.27 -13.65 16.97
N ALA A 808 8.33 -13.22 17.65
CA ALA A 808 9.41 -12.41 17.12
C ALA A 808 10.71 -12.76 17.87
N ALA A 809 11.83 -12.83 17.15
CA ALA A 809 13.14 -13.11 17.69
C ALA A 809 14.23 -12.35 16.94
N TRP A 810 15.27 -11.90 17.64
CA TRP A 810 16.45 -11.31 17.03
C TRP A 810 17.41 -12.40 16.55
N ALA A 811 17.87 -12.32 15.30
CA ALA A 811 18.87 -13.22 14.76
C ALA A 811 20.23 -12.52 14.68
N SER A 812 21.03 -12.65 15.74
CA SER A 812 22.35 -11.98 15.85
C SER A 812 23.27 -12.30 14.67
N TYR A 813 23.29 -13.54 14.18
CA TYR A 813 24.12 -13.95 13.05
C TYR A 813 23.77 -13.18 11.76
N GLY A 814 22.48 -12.92 11.53
CA GLY A 814 22.00 -12.19 10.35
C GLY A 814 21.94 -10.69 10.55
N GLY A 815 21.90 -10.19 11.79
CA GLY A 815 21.66 -8.79 12.13
C GLY A 815 20.27 -8.30 11.71
N LEU A 816 19.25 -9.16 11.88
CA LEU A 816 17.87 -8.96 11.43
C LEU A 816 16.91 -9.50 12.50
N TRP A 817 15.66 -9.00 12.52
CA TRP A 817 14.60 -9.69 13.25
C TRP A 817 13.94 -10.73 12.37
N VAL A 818 13.55 -11.84 12.97
CA VAL A 818 12.68 -12.84 12.37
C VAL A 818 11.37 -12.81 13.13
N LEU A 819 10.26 -12.69 12.40
CA LEU A 819 8.93 -12.64 12.98
C LEU A 819 7.92 -13.44 12.16
N ASP A 820 6.83 -13.81 12.81
CA ASP A 820 5.60 -14.25 12.18
C ASP A 820 5.06 -13.10 11.33
N LEU A 821 4.86 -13.31 10.02
CA LEU A 821 4.38 -12.36 9.01
C LEU A 821 2.85 -12.38 8.83
N GLY A 822 2.13 -13.23 9.57
CA GLY A 822 0.70 -13.48 9.38
C GLY A 822 0.45 -14.43 8.20
N ASP A 823 -0.80 -14.87 8.06
CA ASP A 823 -1.21 -15.88 7.07
C ASP A 823 -0.37 -17.17 7.13
N ASN A 824 0.08 -17.56 8.33
CA ASN A 824 0.99 -18.68 8.61
C ASN A 824 2.38 -18.58 7.93
N HIS A 825 2.80 -17.39 7.50
CA HIS A 825 4.13 -17.14 6.96
C HIS A 825 5.05 -16.57 8.01
N PHE A 826 6.35 -16.82 7.91
CA PHE A 826 7.37 -16.15 8.70
C PHE A 826 8.49 -15.62 7.81
N GLY A 827 9.20 -14.62 8.30
CA GLY A 827 10.24 -13.98 7.53
C GLY A 827 11.09 -13.05 8.37
N SER A 828 12.05 -12.42 7.70
CA SER A 828 12.95 -11.47 8.32
C SER A 828 12.62 -10.04 7.94
N VAL A 829 12.81 -9.11 8.88
CA VAL A 829 12.78 -7.67 8.64
C VAL A 829 14.12 -7.06 9.06
N SER A 830 14.59 -6.14 8.23
CA SER A 830 15.86 -5.43 8.39
C SER A 830 15.61 -3.96 8.70
N LEU A 831 16.47 -3.36 9.53
CA LEU A 831 16.62 -1.90 9.59
C LEU A 831 17.86 -1.41 8.85
N ARG A 832 18.51 -2.27 8.06
CA ARG A 832 19.62 -1.84 7.20
C ARG A 832 19.08 -0.90 6.14
N THR A 833 19.85 0.11 5.81
CA THR A 833 19.47 1.16 4.85
C THR A 833 18.98 0.64 3.50
N HIS A 834 19.51 -0.48 3.01
CA HIS A 834 19.12 -1.08 1.72
C HIS A 834 17.83 -1.93 1.77
N ASP A 835 17.41 -2.36 2.96
CA ASP A 835 16.26 -3.27 3.18
C ASP A 835 15.31 -2.73 4.27
N LEU A 836 15.35 -1.42 4.56
CA LEU A 836 14.70 -0.80 5.71
C LEU A 836 13.18 -1.02 5.64
N GLY A 837 12.67 -1.81 6.58
CA GLY A 837 11.25 -2.14 6.67
C GLY A 837 10.73 -3.10 5.59
N GLN A 838 11.62 -3.72 4.79
CA GLN A 838 11.23 -4.76 3.85
C GLN A 838 11.16 -6.13 4.53
N HIS A 839 10.05 -6.83 4.34
CA HIS A 839 9.88 -8.21 4.80
C HIS A 839 10.36 -9.20 3.74
N HIS A 840 11.29 -10.07 4.11
CA HIS A 840 11.70 -11.19 3.29
C HIS A 840 11.10 -12.48 3.84
N THR A 841 10.16 -13.07 3.10
CA THR A 841 9.55 -14.35 3.47
C THR A 841 10.60 -15.46 3.45
N LEU A 842 10.73 -16.18 4.57
CA LEU A 842 11.67 -17.29 4.77
C LEU A 842 10.99 -18.65 4.66
N GLY A 843 9.68 -18.74 4.97
CA GLY A 843 8.91 -19.98 4.90
C GLY A 843 7.48 -19.83 5.40
N PHE A 844 6.77 -20.96 5.49
CA PHE A 844 5.37 -21.02 5.94
C PHE A 844 5.06 -22.31 6.71
N HIS A 845 3.99 -22.29 7.50
CA HIS A 845 3.38 -23.45 8.15
C HIS A 845 1.93 -23.62 7.70
N HIS A 846 1.32 -24.78 8.01
CA HIS A 846 -0.13 -24.95 7.80
C HIS A 846 -0.94 -24.51 9.03
N GLY A 847 -0.31 -24.49 10.20
CA GLY A 847 -0.83 -23.88 11.41
C GLY A 847 -0.15 -22.54 11.73
N ARG A 848 -0.73 -21.79 12.66
CA ARG A 848 -0.18 -20.51 13.14
C ARG A 848 1.19 -20.73 13.76
N ILE A 849 2.12 -19.83 13.48
CA ILE A 849 3.46 -19.85 14.09
C ILE A 849 3.32 -19.42 15.55
N ARG A 850 3.90 -20.19 16.46
CA ARG A 850 3.83 -19.98 17.91
C ARG A 850 5.15 -19.50 18.49
N SER A 851 6.27 -20.00 17.94
CA SER A 851 7.61 -19.66 18.41
C SER A 851 8.64 -19.69 17.29
N ILE A 852 9.67 -18.86 17.44
CA ILE A 852 10.78 -18.69 16.51
C ILE A 852 12.07 -18.73 17.33
N GLY A 853 12.96 -19.65 16.99
CA GLY A 853 14.25 -19.85 17.62
C GLY A 853 15.37 -19.46 16.66
N THR A 854 16.28 -18.61 17.13
CA THR A 854 17.46 -18.15 16.39
C THR A 854 18.73 -18.51 17.16
N SER A 855 19.87 -18.51 16.48
CA SER A 855 21.17 -18.76 17.10
C SER A 855 22.13 -17.63 16.83
N ARG A 856 23.02 -17.37 17.79
CA ARG A 856 24.13 -16.43 17.63
C ARG A 856 25.29 -17.00 16.82
N PHE A 857 25.40 -18.32 16.70
CA PHE A 857 26.56 -18.97 16.07
C PHE A 857 26.32 -19.41 14.63
N HIS A 858 25.07 -19.47 14.19
CA HIS A 858 24.72 -19.94 12.85
C HIS A 858 23.46 -19.26 12.31
N PRO A 859 23.28 -19.20 10.98
CA PRO A 859 22.14 -18.51 10.36
C PRO A 859 20.84 -19.33 10.33
N PHE A 860 20.83 -20.55 10.89
CA PHE A 860 19.60 -21.34 10.91
C PHE A 860 18.54 -20.74 11.84
N VAL A 861 17.31 -20.75 11.36
CA VAL A 861 16.10 -20.31 12.06
C VAL A 861 15.21 -21.53 12.18
N ALA A 862 14.79 -21.83 13.41
CA ALA A 862 13.80 -22.86 13.70
C ALA A 862 12.45 -22.20 14.01
N THR A 863 11.36 -22.77 13.50
CA THR A 863 10.00 -22.26 13.73
C THR A 863 9.08 -23.40 14.17
N GLY A 864 8.32 -23.15 15.24
CA GLY A 864 7.31 -24.05 15.77
C GLY A 864 5.91 -23.51 15.49
N ALA A 865 4.99 -24.38 15.11
CA ALA A 865 3.62 -24.01 14.77
C ALA A 865 2.56 -24.88 15.46
N ALA A 866 1.31 -24.40 15.43
CA ALA A 866 0.14 -25.05 16.01
C ALA A 866 -0.23 -26.39 15.32
N ASP A 867 0.28 -26.66 14.12
CA ASP A 867 0.07 -27.92 13.39
C ASP A 867 0.99 -29.07 13.84
N GLY A 868 1.77 -28.83 14.91
CA GLY A 868 2.73 -29.77 15.50
C GLY A 868 4.03 -29.90 14.72
N THR A 869 4.31 -29.00 13.77
CA THR A 869 5.52 -29.06 12.96
C THR A 869 6.63 -28.15 13.48
N VAL A 870 7.87 -28.64 13.42
CA VAL A 870 9.07 -27.83 13.56
C VAL A 870 9.78 -27.77 12.22
N LYS A 871 10.04 -26.55 11.73
CA LYS A 871 10.70 -26.32 10.44
C LYS A 871 12.00 -25.56 10.65
N LEU A 872 12.98 -25.84 9.80
CA LEU A 872 14.30 -25.22 9.79
C LEU A 872 14.54 -24.55 8.44
N THR A 873 15.03 -23.31 8.45
CA THR A 873 15.44 -22.59 7.24
C THR A 873 16.71 -21.80 7.49
N ASN A 874 17.35 -21.30 6.43
CA ASN A 874 18.58 -20.53 6.52
C ASN A 874 18.29 -19.03 6.26
N LEU A 875 18.59 -18.18 7.25
CA LEU A 875 18.36 -16.74 7.19
C LEU A 875 19.12 -16.04 6.06
N LEU A 876 20.30 -16.53 5.68
CA LEU A 876 21.12 -15.91 4.62
C LEU A 876 20.47 -15.99 3.22
N THR A 877 19.43 -16.82 3.06
CA THR A 877 18.64 -16.87 1.82
C THR A 877 17.88 -15.56 1.57
N ALA A 878 17.63 -14.75 2.61
CA ALA A 878 16.99 -13.44 2.49
C ALA A 878 17.88 -12.40 1.77
N GLY A 879 19.21 -12.50 1.89
CA GLY A 879 20.15 -11.49 1.36
C GLY A 879 20.49 -11.60 -0.13
N LYS A 880 20.02 -12.62 -0.85
CA LYS A 880 20.30 -12.80 -2.28
C LYS A 880 19.23 -12.08 -3.12
N ARG A 881 19.53 -10.87 -3.61
CA ARG A 881 18.67 -10.02 -4.48
C ARG A 881 18.19 -10.69 -5.78
N LYS A 882 18.78 -11.81 -6.20
CA LYS A 882 18.44 -12.57 -7.42
C LYS A 882 18.39 -14.07 -7.14
N ALA A 883 17.58 -14.49 -6.17
CA ALA A 883 17.36 -15.91 -5.92
C ALA A 883 16.23 -16.39 -6.85
N GLU A 884 16.54 -17.25 -7.83
CA GLU A 884 15.57 -17.83 -8.77
C GLU A 884 14.42 -18.56 -8.04
N ASP A 885 13.25 -18.65 -8.66
CA ASP A 885 12.10 -19.40 -8.13
C ASP A 885 12.52 -20.84 -7.77
N GLY A 886 12.38 -21.22 -6.50
CA GLY A 886 12.80 -22.54 -5.97
C GLY A 886 14.14 -22.56 -5.22
N SER A 887 14.89 -21.45 -5.19
CA SER A 887 16.17 -21.36 -4.45
C SER A 887 16.05 -21.28 -2.93
N ARG A 888 14.83 -21.11 -2.40
CA ARG A 888 14.54 -21.06 -0.97
C ARG A 888 13.89 -22.37 -0.54
N VAL A 889 14.57 -23.09 0.35
CA VAL A 889 14.18 -24.40 0.83
C VAL A 889 14.06 -24.36 2.34
N MET A 890 13.01 -25.00 2.85
CA MET A 890 12.73 -25.16 4.27
C MET A 890 12.60 -26.64 4.58
N HIS A 891 13.24 -27.08 5.64
CA HIS A 891 13.27 -28.48 6.02
C HIS A 891 12.36 -28.73 7.21
N LYS A 892 11.39 -29.62 7.07
CA LYS A 892 10.53 -30.04 8.19
C LYS A 892 11.29 -31.06 9.04
N LEU A 893 11.66 -30.69 10.26
CA LEU A 893 12.42 -31.56 11.15
C LEU A 893 11.58 -32.74 11.62
N PHE A 894 10.39 -32.48 12.14
CA PHE A 894 9.44 -33.52 12.53
C PHE A 894 8.03 -32.93 12.59
N ARG A 895 7.04 -33.80 12.76
CA ARG A 895 5.66 -33.43 13.05
C ARG A 895 5.08 -34.31 14.14
N LEU A 896 4.51 -33.70 15.18
CA LEU A 896 3.66 -34.40 16.13
C LEU A 896 2.21 -34.43 15.59
N GLN A 897 1.62 -35.61 15.56
CA GLN A 897 0.23 -35.81 15.15
C GLN A 897 -0.55 -36.46 16.29
N TYR A 898 -1.77 -35.99 16.51
CA TYR A 898 -2.71 -36.60 17.43
C TYR A 898 -3.78 -37.35 16.64
N ASN A 899 -3.95 -38.64 16.94
CA ASN A 899 -4.94 -39.48 16.29
C ASN A 899 -6.16 -39.64 17.22
N GLN A 900 -7.21 -38.85 16.98
CA GLN A 900 -8.41 -38.82 17.81
C GLN A 900 -9.07 -40.20 18.04
N PRO A 901 -9.22 -41.08 17.03
CA PRO A 901 -9.89 -42.38 17.22
C PRO A 901 -9.13 -43.34 18.15
N THR A 902 -7.80 -43.26 18.18
CA THR A 902 -6.93 -44.13 18.99
C THR A 902 -6.40 -43.44 20.24
N ASN A 903 -6.71 -42.15 20.43
CA ASN A 903 -6.19 -41.30 21.50
C ASN A 903 -4.66 -41.46 21.67
N SER A 904 -3.93 -41.44 20.55
CA SER A 904 -2.50 -41.71 20.51
C SER A 904 -1.74 -40.62 19.79
N TYR A 905 -0.55 -40.31 20.30
CA TYR A 905 0.37 -39.37 19.67
C TYR A 905 1.34 -40.12 18.77
N THR A 906 1.64 -39.57 17.60
CA THR A 906 2.62 -40.13 16.66
C THR A 906 3.61 -39.05 16.25
N ILE A 907 4.91 -39.34 16.37
CA ILE A 907 5.98 -38.50 15.85
C ILE A 907 6.35 -39.00 14.45
N LEU A 908 6.21 -38.11 13.47
CA LEU A 908 6.64 -38.35 12.11
C LEU A 908 7.99 -37.67 11.89
N ASP A 909 8.93 -38.43 11.36
CA ASP A 909 10.28 -37.98 10.99
C ASP A 909 10.53 -38.16 9.49
N SER A 910 11.73 -37.80 9.03
CA SER A 910 12.19 -38.11 7.65
C SER A 910 11.41 -37.42 6.53
N PHE A 911 10.99 -36.17 6.74
CA PHE A 911 10.43 -35.35 5.67
C PHE A 911 11.47 -34.93 4.63
N LEU A 912 11.02 -34.78 3.39
CA LEU A 912 11.81 -34.11 2.34
C LEU A 912 11.76 -32.59 2.53
N PRO A 913 12.80 -31.85 2.11
CA PRO A 913 12.77 -30.40 2.11
C PRO A 913 11.63 -29.86 1.24
N GLU A 914 10.93 -28.85 1.74
CA GLU A 914 9.84 -28.16 1.07
C GLU A 914 10.37 -26.89 0.41
N GLY A 915 9.96 -26.62 -0.84
CA GLY A 915 10.23 -25.34 -1.48
C GLY A 915 9.37 -24.22 -0.88
N VAL A 916 9.90 -23.00 -0.80
CA VAL A 916 9.11 -21.82 -0.47
C VAL A 916 8.30 -21.44 -1.71
N TRP A 917 7.05 -21.88 -1.78
CA TRP A 917 6.15 -21.53 -2.88
C TRP A 917 5.85 -20.01 -2.84
N PRO A 918 6.17 -19.23 -3.89
CA PRO A 918 5.63 -17.89 -4.04
C PRO A 918 4.25 -18.02 -4.67
N GLN A 919 3.31 -18.69 -4.01
CA GLN A 919 1.92 -18.64 -4.46
C GLN A 919 1.22 -17.53 -3.73
N SER A 920 0.67 -16.59 -4.53
CA SER A 920 -0.40 -15.71 -4.09
C SER A 920 -1.35 -16.50 -3.20
N ALA A 921 -1.58 -16.05 -1.97
CA ALA A 921 -2.61 -16.59 -1.09
C ALA A 921 -4.02 -16.26 -1.62
N SER A 922 -4.28 -16.60 -2.88
CA SER A 922 -5.56 -16.50 -3.54
C SER A 922 -6.01 -17.91 -3.87
N ARG A 923 -7.12 -18.32 -3.21
CA ARG A 923 -7.92 -19.52 -3.48
C ARG A 923 -7.26 -20.85 -3.12
N SER A 924 -7.32 -21.25 -1.84
CA SER A 924 -7.56 -22.64 -1.36
C SER A 924 -6.89 -23.02 -0.04
N VAL A 925 -6.81 -22.11 0.95
CA VAL A 925 -6.61 -22.59 2.34
C VAL A 925 -7.99 -22.95 2.89
N PRO A 926 -8.25 -24.22 3.26
CA PRO A 926 -9.57 -24.62 3.75
C PRO A 926 -9.96 -23.85 5.01
N PRO A 927 -11.26 -23.54 5.19
CA PRO A 927 -11.72 -22.72 6.29
C PRO A 927 -11.72 -23.56 7.58
N SER A 928 -10.80 -23.30 8.50
CA SER A 928 -10.96 -23.35 9.97
C SER A 928 -9.60 -23.49 10.68
N TRP A 929 -8.96 -22.35 10.96
CA TRP A 929 -7.61 -22.25 11.56
C TRP A 929 -7.55 -22.48 13.09
N ASP A 930 -8.67 -22.89 13.70
CA ASP A 930 -8.79 -23.26 15.13
C ASP A 930 -9.11 -24.76 15.32
N THR A 931 -8.76 -25.63 14.36
CA THR A 931 -9.09 -27.07 14.39
C THR A 931 -7.96 -28.00 14.85
N TRP A 932 -6.74 -27.48 15.02
CA TRP A 932 -5.62 -28.29 15.51
C TRP A 932 -5.74 -28.51 17.02
N ASP A 933 -5.48 -29.73 17.46
CA ASP A 933 -5.49 -30.06 18.87
C ASP A 933 -4.38 -29.27 19.59
N PRO A 934 -4.68 -28.47 20.62
CA PRO A 934 -3.67 -27.65 21.28
C PRO A 934 -2.57 -28.48 21.95
N SER A 935 -2.81 -29.76 22.27
CA SER A 935 -1.77 -30.65 22.80
C SER A 935 -0.63 -30.93 21.81
N ILE A 936 -0.87 -30.82 20.49
CA ILE A 936 0.21 -31.03 19.50
C ILE A 936 0.96 -29.75 19.16
N ALA A 937 0.48 -28.58 19.58
CA ALA A 937 1.10 -27.31 19.23
C ALA A 937 2.55 -27.24 19.74
N VAL A 938 3.47 -26.77 18.90
CA VAL A 938 4.84 -26.50 19.32
C VAL A 938 4.87 -25.10 19.93
N GLU A 939 4.82 -25.02 21.26
CA GLU A 939 4.72 -23.74 21.98
C GLU A 939 6.04 -22.98 22.03
N SER A 940 7.18 -23.66 22.08
CA SER A 940 8.48 -23.01 22.09
C SER A 940 9.60 -23.80 21.41
N VAL A 941 10.49 -23.09 20.74
CA VAL A 941 11.71 -23.62 20.10
C VAL A 941 12.90 -22.74 20.48
N ALA A 942 13.99 -23.35 20.94
CA ALA A 942 15.17 -22.62 21.38
C ALA A 942 16.47 -23.35 21.02
N PHE A 943 17.40 -22.61 20.40
CA PHE A 943 18.77 -23.09 20.19
C PHE A 943 19.61 -22.91 21.44
N SER A 944 20.56 -23.83 21.66
CA SER A 944 21.52 -23.67 22.75
C SER A 944 22.42 -22.45 22.48
N PRO A 945 22.52 -21.51 23.43
CA PRO A 945 23.43 -20.39 23.37
C PRO A 945 24.87 -20.81 23.69
N GLU A 946 25.15 -22.08 24.02
CA GLU A 946 26.52 -22.51 24.33
C GLU A 946 27.30 -22.84 23.04
N PRO A 947 28.53 -22.33 22.85
CA PRO A 947 29.30 -22.59 21.62
C PRO A 947 29.49 -24.08 21.28
N ARG A 948 29.69 -24.93 22.30
CA ARG A 948 29.91 -26.38 22.14
C ARG A 948 28.67 -27.13 21.67
N ASN A 949 27.50 -26.60 22.02
CA ASN A 949 26.19 -27.17 21.79
C ASN A 949 25.34 -26.30 20.85
N ALA A 950 25.94 -25.35 20.14
CA ALA A 950 25.24 -24.35 19.33
C ALA A 950 24.19 -24.90 18.35
N LEU A 951 24.43 -26.11 17.83
CA LEU A 951 23.53 -26.82 16.91
C LEU A 951 22.42 -27.64 17.61
N MET A 952 22.37 -27.63 18.94
CA MET A 952 21.30 -28.29 19.69
C MET A 952 20.05 -27.42 19.68
N LEU A 953 18.94 -28.03 19.29
CA LEU A 953 17.63 -27.44 19.27
C LEU A 953 16.73 -28.18 20.26
N ALA A 954 16.09 -27.43 21.15
CA ALA A 954 14.99 -27.92 21.99
C ALA A 954 13.66 -27.45 21.40
N SER A 955 12.71 -28.37 21.28
CA SER A 955 11.35 -28.10 20.79
C SER A 955 10.33 -28.63 21.79
N GLY A 956 9.51 -27.74 22.37
CA GLY A 956 8.52 -28.07 23.39
C GLY A 956 7.10 -28.06 22.83
N MET A 957 6.34 -29.10 23.15
CA MET A 957 4.99 -29.33 22.66
C MET A 957 3.96 -29.27 23.78
N GLY A 958 2.73 -28.84 23.48
CA GLY A 958 1.66 -28.66 24.46
C GLY A 958 1.34 -29.91 25.30
N VAL A 959 1.53 -31.12 24.78
CA VAL A 959 1.29 -32.39 25.51
C VAL A 959 2.26 -32.65 26.68
N GLY A 960 3.31 -31.83 26.80
CA GLY A 960 4.38 -32.01 27.79
C GLY A 960 5.61 -32.74 27.27
N LEU A 961 5.69 -32.95 25.95
CA LEU A 961 6.86 -33.55 25.31
C LEU A 961 7.87 -32.45 24.95
N VAL A 962 9.15 -32.64 25.28
CA VAL A 962 10.25 -31.87 24.67
C VAL A 962 11.15 -32.80 23.89
N ARG A 963 11.47 -32.38 22.67
CA ARG A 963 12.44 -33.04 21.81
C ARG A 963 13.72 -32.21 21.77
N ILE A 964 14.83 -32.81 22.16
CA ILE A 964 16.17 -32.22 22.05
C ILE A 964 16.94 -33.00 20.99
N GLU A 965 17.33 -32.32 19.93
CA GLU A 965 18.11 -32.91 18.85
C GLU A 965 19.27 -32.01 18.46
N SER A 966 20.39 -32.61 18.06
CA SER A 966 21.49 -31.88 17.44
C SER A 966 21.28 -31.87 15.93
N LEU A 967 21.28 -30.68 15.34
CA LEU A 967 21.37 -30.55 13.89
C LEU A 967 22.70 -31.15 13.41
N SER A 968 22.65 -31.96 12.36
CA SER A 968 23.77 -32.71 11.76
C SER A 968 23.93 -32.42 10.30
#